data_AF-A0A7Y1U8Z8-F1
#
_entry.id   AF-A0A7Y1U8Z8-F1
#
_cell.length_a   1.000
_cell.length_b   1.000
_cell.length_c   1.000
_cell.angle_alpha   90.00
_cell.angle_beta   90.00
_cell.angle_gamma   90.00
#
_symmetry.space_group_name_H-M   'P 1'
#
loop_
_entity.id
_entity.type
_entity.pdbx_description
1 polymer ?
#
loop_
_entity_poly.entity_id
_entity_poly.type
_entity_poly.pdbx_seq_one_letter_code
_entity_poly.pdbx_strand_id
1 'polypeptide(L)'
;MRKILSTLSILAVLVCFGQNSKTAGPSSNGLVTNIRYVPSIAEQLENGTFIPADNRTVHEAPPKRRGANKSVPGKGYPKGDDPLRLLQETAIKYQSKEPLLVFDADQNSNIGVTDPTGCVGPNHYLAAWNFGFRIFDKDGNPLVPEASLGTVLTNNTLGDPIVLYDKWADRYIITEFDASPNGFEMAISEGPDPVNDGWFVYQAQFTTGSFPDYTKFSIWSDGYYVTANVNNGANGDRVWVVERDEMLDGNPVQYVGFPLTGIATSGFYSPQAFNVTGGDLPAAGDATIVYLQDDAWGGISDDHLKLWTIDVDWGNIANSTISGPEEIVTEDFTSVFDGGSFSNFEQPTGPDVDGLQATVMNQAQFRKFPTYNSAVFNFLVDADGTAGETGAIRWYELRQDADGEPWSIYQEGTYVSTNEKDAFSASMAMDESGNIGMAYTTVSSTESIAIQYTGRYAADPLGVMTVEETLIAQGSNDCPGNRLADYVHLTVDPEDEKTFWHIAEYHNPGRDNVVGVFKLAPDFNTDVGVISVDAPVNGTLGAAEAVTITVRNYGIDEQSNVPVSYQIDGGTPQTGTVPGPIASGANVQYTFAQTGDFSVQGQTYMISATTSLSGDEDTSNDATVSDVTHLDPNDLGVTSIDAPVSSTDLTGSEAITVTIQNFGGEAQSGFDVAYTINAGAPIIENVADILEGDTEMSYTFSETGDFSQIGDYEITAYTSLPSDSDPSNDSSTETVTKQFCQPQTNCTLGDGIVQLILSNIDNNSGCDPDGYGDYTDLTVNLDQGTTYDLTITTEYGSQYVVAWIDMNDNFVFEDEEVVVDNYVIADGQGGGSYTETMDLVVPVDATLGEHIMRVKTNWNNPVPTDACEETTYGETEDYTANIGSVGLNESYLGDGEMIISTFEDDRFNIRFVNETLNKDLIIAIYNTSGQVVAQNWVYPVNGVYEYDLDMSYATPGAYLIRLGDQQGGKVKRIIVR
;
A
#
# COMPACT_ATOMS: atom_id res chain seq x y z
N MET A 1 54.87 9.63 -66.32
CA MET A 1 55.28 8.24 -66.67
C MET A 1 55.15 7.44 -65.37
N ARG A 2 54.48 6.26 -65.30
CA ARG A 2 54.94 4.92 -65.74
C ARG A 2 56.38 4.62 -65.27
N LYS A 3 56.74 3.51 -64.60
CA LYS A 3 56.05 2.29 -64.08
C LYS A 3 57.05 1.57 -63.10
N ILE A 4 56.83 0.52 -62.29
CA ILE A 4 55.74 -0.46 -62.04
C ILE A 4 55.92 -1.20 -60.67
N LEU A 5 54.84 -1.67 -60.01
CA LEU A 5 54.78 -2.65 -58.88
C LEU A 5 55.49 -2.26 -57.54
N SER A 6 55.22 -2.87 -56.37
CA SER A 6 54.46 -4.09 -56.03
C SER A 6 53.60 -3.96 -54.75
N THR A 7 52.51 -4.73 -54.67
CA THR A 7 51.71 -4.94 -53.45
C THR A 7 52.39 -5.90 -52.46
N LEU A 8 52.24 -5.63 -51.16
CA LEU A 8 52.37 -6.62 -50.08
C LEU A 8 51.45 -6.21 -48.92
N SER A 9 50.74 -7.16 -48.32
CA SER A 9 49.77 -6.90 -47.26
C SER A 9 50.46 -6.53 -45.94
N ILE A 10 49.93 -5.53 -45.24
CA ILE A 10 50.25 -5.28 -43.82
C ILE A 10 49.04 -5.74 -43.01
N LEU A 11 49.18 -6.89 -42.37
CA LEU A 11 48.27 -7.35 -41.33
C LEU A 11 48.63 -6.60 -40.05
N ALA A 12 47.83 -5.61 -39.67
CA ALA A 12 47.99 -4.93 -38.39
C ALA A 12 47.46 -5.84 -37.27
N VAL A 13 48.38 -6.48 -36.54
CA VAL A 13 48.05 -7.27 -35.36
C VAL A 13 47.65 -6.29 -34.25
N LEU A 14 46.35 -6.25 -33.91
CA LEU A 14 45.97 -5.81 -32.56
C LEU A 14 46.52 -6.85 -31.59
N VAL A 15 47.33 -6.39 -30.64
CA VAL A 15 47.71 -7.20 -29.48
C VAL A 15 46.66 -6.91 -28.41
N CYS A 16 45.62 -7.75 -28.36
CA CYS A 16 44.71 -7.75 -27.23
C CYS A 16 45.51 -8.11 -25.97
N PHE A 17 45.41 -7.28 -24.93
CA PHE A 17 45.85 -7.66 -23.59
C PHE A 17 44.81 -8.60 -23.00
N GLY A 18 44.84 -9.86 -23.44
CA GLY A 18 44.09 -10.92 -22.76
C GLY A 18 44.59 -11.04 -21.33
N GLN A 19 43.75 -10.65 -20.37
CA GLN A 19 43.85 -11.27 -19.05
C GLN A 19 43.66 -12.77 -19.26
N ASN A 20 44.53 -13.61 -18.69
CA ASN A 20 44.25 -15.04 -18.67
C ASN A 20 43.15 -15.25 -17.63
N SER A 21 41.89 -15.33 -18.07
CA SER A 21 40.78 -15.82 -17.27
C SER A 21 41.16 -17.20 -16.76
N LYS A 22 41.30 -17.31 -15.44
CA LYS A 22 41.63 -18.58 -14.78
C LYS A 22 40.34 -19.21 -14.31
N THR A 23 39.95 -20.30 -14.94
CA THR A 23 39.01 -21.23 -14.31
C THR A 23 39.58 -21.70 -12.97
N ALA A 24 38.70 -21.81 -11.99
CA ALA A 24 39.00 -22.41 -10.69
C ALA A 24 38.16 -23.68 -10.50
N GLY A 25 38.71 -24.65 -9.78
CA GLY A 25 37.93 -25.78 -9.28
C GLY A 25 37.18 -25.42 -7.99
N PRO A 26 36.36 -26.33 -7.45
CA PRO A 26 35.57 -26.09 -6.26
C PRO A 26 36.43 -25.85 -5.01
N SER A 27 35.95 -24.97 -4.13
CA SER A 27 36.57 -24.67 -2.83
C SER A 27 36.05 -25.59 -1.72
N SER A 28 34.82 -26.11 -1.84
CA SER A 28 34.29 -27.17 -0.98
C SER A 28 33.44 -28.18 -1.76
N ASN A 29 33.13 -29.32 -1.13
CA ASN A 29 32.13 -30.29 -1.58
C ASN A 29 31.77 -31.22 -0.41
N GLY A 30 30.63 -31.90 -0.54
CA GLY A 30 30.16 -32.88 0.44
C GLY A 30 29.03 -33.76 -0.09
N LEU A 31 28.48 -34.57 0.81
CA LEU A 31 27.35 -35.47 0.57
C LEU A 31 26.38 -35.32 1.74
N VAL A 32 25.11 -35.01 1.46
CA VAL A 32 24.06 -34.89 2.48
C VAL A 32 23.27 -36.20 2.53
N THR A 33 23.32 -36.88 3.67
CA THR A 33 22.67 -38.18 3.88
C THR A 33 21.55 -38.14 4.92
N ASN A 34 21.15 -36.94 5.37
CA ASN A 34 20.13 -36.74 6.40
C ASN A 34 18.82 -36.27 5.73
N ILE A 35 18.11 -37.23 5.13
CA ILE A 35 16.88 -37.00 4.38
C ILE A 35 15.71 -37.52 5.20
N ARG A 36 14.65 -36.73 5.29
CA ARG A 36 13.39 -37.09 5.95
C ARG A 36 12.29 -37.15 4.90
N TYR A 37 11.46 -38.19 4.97
CA TYR A 37 10.16 -38.17 4.30
C TYR A 37 9.13 -37.54 5.25
N VAL A 38 8.33 -36.62 4.74
CA VAL A 38 7.24 -35.95 5.46
C VAL A 38 5.93 -36.21 4.70
N PRO A 39 4.87 -36.69 5.37
CA PRO A 39 3.56 -36.89 4.74
C PRO A 39 2.94 -35.59 4.21
N SER A 40 2.01 -35.74 3.28
CA SER A 40 1.28 -34.62 2.68
C SER A 40 0.48 -33.82 3.70
N ILE A 41 0.18 -32.55 3.39
CA ILE A 41 -0.55 -31.66 4.29
C ILE A 41 -1.93 -32.24 4.64
N ALA A 42 -2.60 -32.88 3.68
CA ALA A 42 -3.84 -33.62 3.90
C ALA A 42 -3.68 -34.77 4.91
N GLU A 43 -2.65 -35.62 4.77
CA GLU A 43 -2.38 -36.70 5.75
C GLU A 43 -2.00 -36.15 7.13
N GLN A 44 -1.26 -35.04 7.18
CA GLN A 44 -0.88 -34.39 8.44
C GLN A 44 -2.07 -33.77 9.18
N LEU A 45 -3.06 -33.27 8.45
CA LEU A 45 -4.32 -32.78 9.01
C LEU A 45 -5.19 -33.94 9.53
N GLU A 46 -5.30 -35.07 8.82
CA GLU A 46 -6.05 -36.25 9.30
C GLU A 46 -5.39 -36.89 10.55
N ASN A 47 -4.06 -37.01 10.55
CA ASN A 47 -3.32 -37.61 11.66
C ASN A 47 -3.08 -36.66 12.86
N GLY A 48 -3.41 -35.37 12.73
CA GLY A 48 -3.20 -34.37 13.78
C GLY A 48 -1.73 -34.03 14.05
N THR A 49 -0.89 -34.08 13.02
CA THR A 49 0.55 -33.71 13.07
C THR A 49 0.85 -32.36 12.42
N PHE A 50 -0.09 -31.79 11.68
CA PHE A 50 -0.01 -30.45 11.10
C PHE A 50 0.30 -29.37 12.16
N ILE A 51 1.20 -28.43 11.83
CA ILE A 51 1.59 -27.32 12.71
C ILE A 51 1.04 -26.01 12.12
N PRO A 52 -0.05 -25.43 12.67
CA PRO A 52 -0.51 -24.11 12.22
C PRO A 52 0.58 -23.05 12.48
N ALA A 53 0.53 -21.94 11.74
CA ALA A 53 1.34 -20.77 12.09
C ALA A 53 1.03 -20.30 13.53
N ASP A 54 2.03 -19.75 14.22
CA ASP A 54 1.87 -19.21 15.57
C ASP A 54 1.81 -17.68 15.53
N ASN A 55 0.64 -17.15 15.19
CA ASN A 55 0.37 -15.71 15.09
C ASN A 55 0.35 -15.01 16.48
N ARG A 56 1.24 -15.41 17.41
CA ARG A 56 1.25 -15.05 18.85
C ARG A 56 2.65 -14.89 19.45
N THR A 57 3.70 -15.37 18.81
CA THR A 57 5.09 -15.11 19.22
C THR A 57 5.69 -14.06 18.30
N VAL A 58 6.28 -13.01 18.89
CA VAL A 58 6.97 -11.97 18.12
C VAL A 58 8.27 -12.55 17.58
N HIS A 59 8.22 -13.06 16.36
CA HIS A 59 9.39 -13.35 15.56
C HIS A 59 9.99 -12.04 15.06
N GLU A 60 10.83 -11.44 15.91
CA GLU A 60 11.80 -10.40 15.51
C GLU A 60 12.66 -10.96 14.38
N ALA A 61 12.35 -10.56 13.13
CA ALA A 61 13.13 -10.94 11.96
C ALA A 61 14.61 -10.57 12.16
N PRO A 62 15.57 -11.36 11.65
CA PRO A 62 16.99 -11.12 11.88
C PRO A 62 17.37 -9.66 11.54
N PRO A 63 17.88 -8.86 12.51
CA PRO A 63 18.28 -7.48 12.21
C PRO A 63 19.47 -7.53 11.27
N LYS A 64 19.40 -6.85 10.12
CA LYS A 64 20.39 -6.92 9.01
C LYS A 64 21.82 -6.95 9.55
N ARG A 65 22.46 -8.14 9.51
CA ARG A 65 23.70 -8.42 10.26
C ARG A 65 24.97 -7.90 9.59
N ARG A 66 24.79 -7.00 8.62
CA ARG A 66 25.72 -6.62 7.56
C ARG A 66 25.79 -5.11 7.51
N GLY A 67 27.00 -4.57 7.41
CA GLY A 67 27.19 -3.13 7.41
C GLY A 67 26.74 -2.49 6.10
N ALA A 68 26.15 -1.29 6.23
CA ALA A 68 25.85 -0.34 5.18
C ALA A 68 26.82 -0.34 3.99
N ASN A 69 26.26 -0.16 2.79
CA ASN A 69 26.98 0.00 1.54
C ASN A 69 27.71 1.36 1.49
N LYS A 70 28.74 1.46 0.65
CA LYS A 70 29.76 2.53 0.75
C LYS A 70 30.29 2.96 -0.60
N SER A 71 29.96 4.19 -0.97
CA SER A 71 30.62 4.96 -2.01
C SER A 71 31.97 5.53 -1.51
N VAL A 72 32.85 5.89 -2.44
CA VAL A 72 34.08 6.65 -2.21
C VAL A 72 33.76 8.13 -2.49
N PRO A 73 33.82 9.03 -1.49
CA PRO A 73 33.42 10.43 -1.67
C PRO A 73 34.13 11.12 -2.84
N GLY A 74 33.33 11.59 -3.81
CA GLY A 74 33.80 12.25 -5.03
C GLY A 74 34.05 11.32 -6.24
N LYS A 75 33.90 10.00 -6.09
CA LYS A 75 33.77 9.02 -7.19
C LYS A 75 32.28 8.89 -7.59
N GLY A 76 31.91 7.92 -8.44
CA GLY A 76 30.55 7.69 -8.93
C GLY A 76 30.26 8.46 -10.21
N TYR A 77 29.56 7.83 -11.14
CA TYR A 77 28.82 8.47 -12.22
C TYR A 77 27.38 7.91 -12.21
N PRO A 78 26.37 8.61 -12.76
CA PRO A 78 26.44 9.95 -13.37
C PRO A 78 26.76 11.08 -12.38
N LYS A 79 26.87 12.31 -12.91
CA LYS A 79 27.04 13.56 -12.13
C LYS A 79 25.87 14.55 -12.34
N GLY A 80 24.71 13.94 -12.55
CA GLY A 80 23.40 14.47 -12.87
C GLY A 80 22.47 13.27 -12.98
N ASP A 81 21.28 13.48 -13.52
CA ASP A 81 20.21 12.48 -13.62
C ASP A 81 20.68 11.20 -14.37
N ASP A 82 20.01 10.07 -14.08
CA ASP A 82 20.29 8.78 -14.73
C ASP A 82 20.20 8.89 -16.28
N PRO A 83 21.18 8.37 -17.04
CA PRO A 83 21.27 8.57 -18.48
C PRO A 83 20.10 7.95 -19.28
N LEU A 84 19.37 7.00 -18.69
CA LEU A 84 18.24 6.29 -19.31
C LEU A 84 16.88 6.82 -18.83
N ARG A 85 16.80 7.57 -17.72
CA ARG A 85 15.57 8.22 -17.21
C ARG A 85 14.78 8.92 -18.30
N LEU A 86 15.42 9.83 -19.04
CA LEU A 86 14.76 10.62 -20.09
C LEU A 86 14.21 9.76 -21.24
N LEU A 87 14.82 8.59 -21.50
CA LEU A 87 14.34 7.65 -22.52
C LEU A 87 13.02 7.00 -22.07
N GLN A 88 12.90 6.65 -20.78
CA GLN A 88 11.66 6.12 -20.19
C GLN A 88 10.56 7.17 -20.06
N GLU A 89 10.89 8.39 -19.63
CA GLU A 89 9.95 9.52 -19.48
C GLU A 89 9.35 9.97 -20.82
N THR A 90 10.12 9.87 -21.92
CA THR A 90 9.68 10.29 -23.27
C THR A 90 9.13 9.14 -24.12
N ALA A 91 9.05 7.93 -23.58
CA ALA A 91 8.49 6.77 -24.27
C ALA A 91 6.97 6.91 -24.45
N ILE A 92 6.46 6.53 -25.63
CA ILE A 92 5.02 6.35 -25.85
C ILE A 92 4.55 5.21 -24.96
N LYS A 93 3.47 5.43 -24.21
CA LYS A 93 2.83 4.40 -23.39
C LYS A 93 1.59 3.81 -24.06
N TYR A 94 1.23 2.60 -23.63
CA TYR A 94 0.04 1.87 -24.05
C TYR A 94 -0.81 1.55 -22.83
N GLN A 95 -2.11 1.78 -22.93
CA GLN A 95 -3.06 1.51 -21.85
C GLN A 95 -2.96 0.04 -21.40
N SER A 96 -2.81 -0.13 -20.09
CA SER A 96 -2.76 -1.44 -19.44
C SER A 96 -4.15 -2.08 -19.30
N LYS A 97 -4.23 -3.18 -18.56
CA LYS A 97 -5.46 -3.85 -18.12
C LYS A 97 -5.47 -3.89 -16.59
N GLU A 98 -6.65 -3.94 -15.98
CA GLU A 98 -6.73 -4.30 -14.56
C GLU A 98 -6.11 -5.69 -14.32
N PRO A 99 -5.58 -5.97 -13.10
CA PRO A 99 -5.19 -7.32 -12.72
C PRO A 99 -6.32 -8.34 -12.93
N LEU A 100 -5.95 -9.56 -13.33
CA LEU A 100 -6.89 -10.68 -13.53
C LEU A 100 -7.47 -11.19 -12.20
N LEU A 101 -6.67 -11.11 -11.14
CA LEU A 101 -7.00 -11.52 -9.77
C LEU A 101 -6.11 -10.76 -8.79
N VAL A 102 -6.68 -10.34 -7.65
CA VAL A 102 -5.95 -9.79 -6.49
C VAL A 102 -6.52 -10.42 -5.22
N PHE A 103 -5.65 -10.89 -4.32
CA PHE A 103 -6.05 -11.40 -3.00
C PHE A 103 -4.89 -11.33 -2.01
N ASP A 104 -5.18 -11.22 -0.71
CA ASP A 104 -4.14 -11.32 0.32
C ASP A 104 -3.87 -12.80 0.66
N ALA A 105 -2.59 -13.21 0.60
CA ALA A 105 -2.16 -14.54 1.02
C ALA A 105 -2.02 -14.65 2.55
N ASP A 106 -1.57 -13.57 3.18
CA ASP A 106 -1.48 -13.36 4.63
C ASP A 106 -2.11 -12.02 4.99
N GLN A 107 -2.76 -11.94 6.16
CA GLN A 107 -3.48 -10.75 6.60
C GLN A 107 -3.25 -10.45 8.08
N ASN A 108 -3.04 -9.17 8.39
CA ASN A 108 -2.88 -8.64 9.74
C ASN A 108 -1.74 -9.31 10.53
N SER A 109 -0.56 -9.47 9.89
CA SER A 109 0.64 -9.86 10.61
C SER A 109 1.03 -8.77 11.62
N ASN A 110 0.97 -9.15 12.89
CA ASN A 110 1.46 -8.33 14.00
C ASN A 110 2.95 -8.64 14.30
N ILE A 111 3.68 -9.22 13.33
CA ILE A 111 4.85 -10.08 13.59
C ILE A 111 6.02 -9.78 12.64
N GLY A 112 6.75 -8.70 12.93
CA GLY A 112 8.00 -8.37 12.24
C GLY A 112 7.79 -8.00 10.77
N VAL A 113 8.77 -8.34 9.92
CA VAL A 113 8.66 -8.25 8.46
C VAL A 113 8.30 -9.64 7.91
N THR A 114 7.48 -9.70 6.87
CA THR A 114 6.99 -10.99 6.33
C THR A 114 7.98 -11.64 5.37
N ASP A 115 8.75 -10.84 4.60
CA ASP A 115 9.71 -11.29 3.58
C ASP A 115 9.08 -12.31 2.59
N PRO A 116 8.03 -11.92 1.84
CA PRO A 116 7.16 -12.86 1.14
C PRO A 116 7.77 -13.37 -0.17
N THR A 117 7.59 -14.66 -0.42
CA THR A 117 7.82 -15.28 -1.74
C THR A 117 6.66 -16.16 -2.14
N GLY A 118 6.46 -16.36 -3.45
CA GLY A 118 5.36 -17.17 -3.96
C GLY A 118 5.67 -17.75 -5.33
N CYS A 119 5.05 -18.88 -5.65
CA CYS A 119 5.24 -19.58 -6.92
C CYS A 119 3.94 -20.24 -7.41
N VAL A 120 3.66 -20.09 -8.70
CA VAL A 120 2.57 -20.76 -9.38
C VAL A 120 3.04 -22.08 -10.00
N GLY A 121 2.25 -23.13 -9.79
CA GLY A 121 2.33 -24.39 -10.54
C GLY A 121 1.06 -24.63 -11.36
N PRO A 122 0.83 -25.84 -11.90
CA PRO A 122 -0.24 -26.07 -12.87
C PRO A 122 -1.66 -25.92 -12.30
N ASN A 123 -1.87 -26.28 -11.02
CA ASN A 123 -3.20 -26.27 -10.37
C ASN A 123 -3.28 -25.37 -9.12
N HIS A 124 -2.15 -24.86 -8.63
CA HIS A 124 -2.04 -24.25 -7.30
C HIS A 124 -1.10 -23.04 -7.32
N TYR A 125 -1.30 -22.15 -6.34
CA TYR A 125 -0.33 -21.12 -5.95
C TYR A 125 0.16 -21.43 -4.53
N LEU A 126 1.48 -21.37 -4.31
CA LEU A 126 2.09 -21.58 -3.00
C LEU A 126 2.86 -20.32 -2.61
N ALA A 127 2.47 -19.70 -1.49
CA ALA A 127 3.11 -18.52 -0.92
C ALA A 127 3.69 -18.82 0.47
N ALA A 128 4.80 -18.18 0.82
CA ALA A 128 5.50 -18.33 2.09
C ALA A 128 6.09 -17.00 2.59
N TRP A 129 6.29 -16.92 3.89
CA TRP A 129 6.77 -15.76 4.65
C TRP A 129 7.45 -16.24 5.95
N ASN A 130 8.17 -15.35 6.64
CA ASN A 130 9.07 -15.65 7.76
C ASN A 130 8.53 -16.56 8.90
N PHE A 131 7.21 -16.66 9.06
CA PHE A 131 6.55 -17.47 10.11
C PHE A 131 5.60 -18.54 9.56
N GLY A 132 5.34 -18.59 8.26
CA GLY A 132 4.33 -19.49 7.69
C GLY A 132 4.34 -19.63 6.17
N PHE A 133 3.45 -20.49 5.67
CA PHE A 133 3.15 -20.66 4.26
C PHE A 133 1.70 -21.10 4.06
N ARG A 134 1.18 -20.94 2.85
CA ARG A 134 -0.19 -21.30 2.49
C ARG A 134 -0.30 -21.70 1.02
N ILE A 135 -1.23 -22.61 0.75
CA ILE A 135 -1.51 -23.15 -0.59
C ILE A 135 -2.93 -22.73 -0.99
N PHE A 136 -3.06 -22.22 -2.20
CA PHE A 136 -4.28 -21.72 -2.81
C PHE A 136 -4.57 -22.44 -4.12
N ASP A 137 -5.83 -22.43 -4.56
CA ASP A 137 -6.15 -22.68 -5.97
C ASP A 137 -5.85 -21.44 -6.84
N LYS A 138 -6.00 -21.58 -8.16
CA LYS A 138 -5.77 -20.48 -9.11
C LYS A 138 -6.86 -19.39 -9.11
N ASP A 139 -7.94 -19.57 -8.36
CA ASP A 139 -8.96 -18.56 -8.11
C ASP A 139 -8.67 -17.77 -6.80
N GLY A 140 -7.55 -18.04 -6.12
CA GLY A 140 -7.11 -17.37 -4.90
C GLY A 140 -7.72 -17.93 -3.61
N ASN A 141 -8.47 -19.04 -3.66
CA ASN A 141 -9.07 -19.61 -2.46
C ASN A 141 -8.04 -20.46 -1.69
N PRO A 142 -7.89 -20.29 -0.37
CA PRO A 142 -6.96 -21.09 0.42
C PRO A 142 -7.46 -22.52 0.61
N LEU A 143 -6.68 -23.48 0.13
CA LEU A 143 -6.99 -24.92 0.22
C LEU A 143 -6.60 -25.53 1.58
N VAL A 144 -5.72 -24.84 2.32
CA VAL A 144 -5.24 -25.25 3.63
C VAL A 144 -5.30 -24.09 4.65
N PRO A 145 -5.39 -24.37 5.96
CA PRO A 145 -5.08 -23.39 6.99
C PRO A 145 -3.64 -22.87 6.82
N GLU A 146 -3.36 -21.68 7.35
CA GLU A 146 -1.98 -21.17 7.42
C GLU A 146 -1.10 -22.16 8.21
N ALA A 147 0.00 -22.57 7.59
CA ALA A 147 0.89 -23.61 8.11
C ALA A 147 2.22 -22.99 8.52
N SER A 148 2.75 -23.35 9.70
CA SER A 148 4.14 -23.04 10.04
C SER A 148 5.07 -23.79 9.08
N LEU A 149 6.16 -23.14 8.67
CA LEU A 149 7.24 -23.74 7.85
C LEU A 149 7.67 -25.13 8.39
N GLY A 150 7.72 -25.28 9.72
CA GLY A 150 8.03 -26.52 10.41
C GLY A 150 7.06 -27.70 10.19
N THR A 151 5.88 -27.49 9.57
CA THR A 151 4.98 -28.57 9.09
C THR A 151 5.64 -29.39 7.99
N VAL A 152 6.40 -28.74 7.11
CA VAL A 152 7.17 -29.40 6.05
C VAL A 152 8.62 -29.57 6.51
N LEU A 153 9.24 -28.50 7.02
CA LEU A 153 10.65 -28.46 7.42
C LEU A 153 10.90 -29.03 8.83
N THR A 154 10.00 -29.90 9.30
CA THR A 154 10.15 -30.79 10.46
C THR A 154 10.55 -30.13 11.80
N ASN A 155 9.82 -29.08 12.17
CA ASN A 155 10.05 -28.19 13.33
C ASN A 155 11.25 -27.23 13.20
N ASN A 156 11.70 -26.93 11.98
CA ASN A 156 12.45 -25.71 11.69
C ASN A 156 11.49 -24.52 11.58
N THR A 157 11.91 -23.35 12.08
CA THR A 157 11.14 -22.09 12.19
C THR A 157 12.11 -20.91 12.36
N LEU A 158 13.09 -20.79 11.46
CA LEU A 158 14.14 -19.78 11.46
C LEU A 158 13.89 -18.61 10.49
N GLY A 159 13.00 -18.76 9.51
CA GLY A 159 12.62 -17.71 8.55
C GLY A 159 13.44 -17.64 7.26
N ASP A 160 13.21 -16.56 6.50
CA ASP A 160 13.67 -16.28 5.13
C ASP A 160 13.33 -17.40 4.11
N PRO A 161 12.05 -17.82 3.95
CA PRO A 161 11.70 -18.88 3.00
C PRO A 161 11.63 -18.39 1.56
N ILE A 162 12.27 -19.14 0.65
CA ILE A 162 12.12 -18.99 -0.80
C ILE A 162 11.33 -20.19 -1.32
N VAL A 163 10.30 -19.94 -2.13
CA VAL A 163 9.50 -20.98 -2.77
C VAL A 163 9.63 -20.94 -4.29
N LEU A 164 9.74 -22.12 -4.90
CA LEU A 164 9.97 -22.31 -6.34
C LEU A 164 9.10 -23.46 -6.87
N TYR A 165 8.79 -23.43 -8.17
CA TYR A 165 8.16 -24.53 -8.88
C TYR A 165 9.05 -25.02 -10.03
N ASP A 166 9.51 -26.27 -9.95
CA ASP A 166 10.30 -26.95 -10.98
C ASP A 166 9.38 -27.60 -12.01
N LYS A 167 8.99 -26.84 -13.04
CA LYS A 167 8.08 -27.29 -14.10
C LYS A 167 8.64 -28.40 -15.02
N TRP A 168 9.91 -28.79 -14.87
CA TRP A 168 10.49 -29.93 -15.61
C TRP A 168 10.55 -31.21 -14.76
N ALA A 169 10.22 -31.12 -13.47
CA ALA A 169 10.07 -32.25 -12.56
C ALA A 169 8.67 -32.31 -11.89
N ASP A 170 7.78 -31.38 -12.22
CA ASP A 170 6.47 -31.19 -11.58
C ASP A 170 6.53 -31.03 -10.05
N ARG A 171 7.52 -30.28 -9.51
CA ARG A 171 7.75 -30.18 -8.05
C ARG A 171 7.65 -28.76 -7.50
N TYR A 172 7.13 -28.65 -6.28
CA TYR A 172 7.32 -27.47 -5.43
C TYR A 172 8.57 -27.64 -4.57
N ILE A 173 9.23 -26.53 -4.28
CA ILE A 173 10.38 -26.43 -3.38
C ILE A 173 10.06 -25.36 -2.33
N ILE A 174 10.32 -25.66 -1.05
CA ILE A 174 10.30 -24.69 0.06
C ILE A 174 11.67 -24.75 0.74
N THR A 175 12.29 -23.58 0.97
CA THR A 175 13.58 -23.45 1.66
C THR A 175 13.44 -22.72 2.99
N GLU A 176 14.43 -22.86 3.88
CA GLU A 176 14.56 -22.08 5.12
C GLU A 176 16.03 -22.10 5.59
N PHE A 177 16.45 -21.18 6.46
CA PHE A 177 17.74 -21.29 7.14
C PHE A 177 17.85 -22.55 8.03
N ASP A 178 19.07 -23.04 8.24
CA ASP A 178 19.41 -23.99 9.32
C ASP A 178 20.47 -23.37 10.24
N ALA A 179 20.42 -23.71 11.53
CA ALA A 179 21.34 -23.28 12.58
C ALA A 179 22.17 -24.43 13.19
N SER A 180 21.89 -25.70 12.86
CA SER A 180 22.50 -26.87 13.53
C SER A 180 22.69 -28.09 12.60
N PRO A 181 23.60 -28.01 11.61
CA PRO A 181 24.63 -26.98 11.41
C PRO A 181 24.13 -25.76 10.62
N ASN A 182 24.90 -24.67 10.66
CA ASN A 182 24.52 -23.47 9.93
C ASN A 182 24.61 -23.64 8.41
N GLY A 183 23.48 -23.41 7.74
CA GLY A 183 23.26 -23.58 6.30
C GLY A 183 21.81 -23.27 5.94
N PHE A 184 21.22 -24.10 5.09
CA PHE A 184 19.81 -24.03 4.65
C PHE A 184 19.20 -25.43 4.54
N GLU A 185 17.92 -25.56 4.90
CA GLU A 185 17.10 -26.77 4.71
C GLU A 185 16.26 -26.60 3.44
N MET A 186 16.03 -27.69 2.71
CA MET A 186 15.22 -27.69 1.48
C MET A 186 14.23 -28.84 1.50
N ALA A 187 12.95 -28.55 1.29
CA ALA A 187 11.90 -29.53 1.08
C ALA A 187 11.45 -29.51 -0.39
N ILE A 188 11.31 -30.69 -0.98
CA ILE A 188 10.85 -30.88 -2.37
C ILE A 188 9.66 -31.85 -2.35
N SER A 189 8.57 -31.53 -3.04
CA SER A 189 7.37 -32.38 -3.08
C SER A 189 7.59 -33.67 -3.89
N GLU A 190 6.69 -34.64 -3.76
CA GLU A 190 6.61 -35.82 -4.62
C GLU A 190 5.86 -35.58 -5.95
N GLY A 191 5.22 -34.43 -6.10
CA GLY A 191 4.46 -34.05 -7.30
C GLY A 191 3.88 -32.62 -7.26
N PRO A 192 3.00 -32.27 -8.21
CA PRO A 192 2.48 -30.92 -8.41
C PRO A 192 1.25 -30.58 -7.55
N ASP A 193 0.88 -31.45 -6.60
CA ASP A 193 -0.18 -31.22 -5.62
C ASP A 193 0.43 -31.11 -4.21
N PRO A 194 0.90 -29.91 -3.79
CA PRO A 194 1.56 -29.73 -2.49
C PRO A 194 0.61 -29.92 -1.30
N VAL A 195 -0.70 -30.11 -1.52
CA VAL A 195 -1.67 -30.47 -0.48
C VAL A 195 -1.70 -31.98 -0.26
N ASN A 196 -1.68 -32.78 -1.35
CA ASN A 196 -1.89 -34.23 -1.32
C ASN A 196 -0.62 -35.08 -1.52
N ASP A 197 0.45 -34.53 -2.11
CA ASP A 197 1.75 -35.20 -2.29
C ASP A 197 2.65 -35.10 -1.04
N GLY A 198 3.51 -36.09 -0.82
CA GLY A 198 4.53 -36.09 0.24
C GLY A 198 5.70 -35.16 -0.07
N TRP A 199 6.66 -35.07 0.85
CA TRP A 199 7.85 -34.21 0.74
C TRP A 199 9.14 -34.93 1.15
N PHE A 200 10.19 -34.76 0.36
CA PHE A 200 11.57 -35.10 0.72
C PHE A 200 12.28 -33.88 1.28
N VAL A 201 12.76 -33.96 2.52
CA VAL A 201 13.33 -32.85 3.27
C VAL A 201 14.81 -33.11 3.56
N TYR A 202 15.65 -32.21 3.05
CA TYR A 202 17.10 -32.28 3.05
C TYR A 202 17.67 -31.33 4.10
N GLN A 203 17.91 -31.88 5.29
CA GLN A 203 18.47 -31.13 6.41
C GLN A 203 19.93 -30.75 6.17
N ALA A 204 20.29 -29.51 6.54
CA ALA A 204 21.52 -28.90 6.10
C ALA A 204 22.74 -29.72 6.53
N GLN A 205 23.49 -30.23 5.56
CA GLN A 205 24.92 -30.46 5.72
C GLN A 205 25.73 -29.63 4.71
N PHE A 206 25.04 -28.70 4.02
CA PHE A 206 25.55 -27.60 3.20
C PHE A 206 26.09 -26.50 4.12
N THR A 207 27.22 -26.74 4.79
CA THR A 207 27.70 -25.80 5.82
C THR A 207 28.28 -24.54 5.20
N THR A 208 27.54 -23.43 5.22
CA THR A 208 27.95 -22.14 4.63
C THR A 208 29.08 -21.47 5.41
N GLY A 209 29.46 -21.98 6.58
CA GLY A 209 30.58 -21.55 7.41
C GLY A 209 30.32 -20.27 8.22
N SER A 210 29.36 -19.46 7.78
CA SER A 210 28.83 -18.28 8.45
C SER A 210 27.39 -18.02 8.00
N PHE A 211 26.63 -17.25 8.79
CA PHE A 211 25.21 -17.01 8.58
C PHE A 211 24.93 -16.54 7.14
N PRO A 212 24.14 -17.29 6.35
CA PRO A 212 23.90 -17.02 4.94
C PRO A 212 22.77 -15.98 4.78
N ASP A 213 23.01 -14.74 5.19
CA ASP A 213 22.09 -13.62 4.97
C ASP A 213 21.60 -13.58 3.50
N TYR A 214 20.32 -13.25 3.29
CA TYR A 214 19.79 -12.85 1.98
C TYR A 214 20.03 -13.89 0.86
N THR A 215 19.64 -15.14 1.11
CA THR A 215 19.78 -16.25 0.18
C THR A 215 18.93 -16.11 -1.08
N LYS A 216 19.44 -16.57 -2.23
CA LYS A 216 18.68 -16.69 -3.48
C LYS A 216 18.88 -18.09 -4.05
N PHE A 217 17.79 -18.79 -4.39
CA PHE A 217 17.77 -20.19 -4.84
C PHE A 217 17.26 -20.26 -6.29
N SER A 218 17.98 -20.93 -7.18
CA SER A 218 17.70 -20.93 -8.62
C SER A 218 17.74 -22.33 -9.22
N ILE A 219 16.82 -22.60 -10.14
CA ILE A 219 16.74 -23.85 -10.92
C ILE A 219 17.61 -23.70 -12.17
N TRP A 220 18.51 -24.65 -12.39
CA TRP A 220 19.27 -24.81 -13.64
C TRP A 220 19.28 -26.28 -14.09
N SER A 221 19.71 -26.51 -15.32
CA SER A 221 19.67 -27.82 -15.99
C SER A 221 20.57 -28.91 -15.39
N ASP A 222 21.53 -28.55 -14.53
CA ASP A 222 22.43 -29.50 -13.87
C ASP A 222 22.38 -29.45 -12.33
N GLY A 223 21.55 -28.60 -11.72
CA GLY A 223 21.49 -28.50 -10.26
C GLY A 223 20.58 -27.38 -9.74
N TYR A 224 20.35 -27.39 -8.43
CA TYR A 224 19.81 -26.24 -7.72
C TYR A 224 20.96 -25.37 -7.20
N TYR A 225 20.96 -24.10 -7.57
CA TYR A 225 22.02 -23.13 -7.29
C TYR A 225 21.60 -22.21 -6.15
N VAL A 226 22.49 -22.00 -5.18
CA VAL A 226 22.24 -21.17 -4.00
C VAL A 226 23.33 -20.13 -3.86
N THR A 227 22.96 -18.86 -3.80
CA THR A 227 23.87 -17.75 -3.45
C THR A 227 23.50 -17.16 -2.09
N ALA A 228 24.48 -16.62 -1.36
CA ALA A 228 24.23 -15.98 -0.05
C ALA A 228 25.28 -14.92 0.32
N ASN A 229 24.87 -13.94 1.12
CA ASN A 229 25.75 -12.96 1.74
C ASN A 229 26.44 -13.58 2.96
N VAL A 230 27.59 -14.24 2.75
CA VAL A 230 28.40 -14.91 3.80
C VAL A 230 29.69 -14.14 4.14
N ASN A 231 30.39 -14.52 5.21
CA ASN A 231 31.67 -13.90 5.62
C ASN A 231 32.83 -14.92 5.60
N ASN A 232 32.98 -15.59 4.45
CA ASN A 232 34.02 -16.60 4.24
C ASN A 232 35.35 -16.01 3.68
N GLY A 233 35.46 -14.67 3.68
CA GLY A 233 36.60 -13.93 3.12
C GLY A 233 36.59 -13.81 1.59
N ALA A 234 37.74 -13.44 1.01
CA ALA A 234 37.86 -13.14 -0.43
C ALA A 234 37.97 -14.37 -1.35
N ASN A 235 38.27 -15.56 -0.80
CA ASN A 235 38.41 -16.82 -1.56
C ASN A 235 37.55 -17.95 -0.96
N GLY A 236 36.58 -17.62 -0.10
CA GLY A 236 35.65 -18.59 0.46
C GLY A 236 34.38 -18.69 -0.37
N ASP A 237 33.69 -19.81 -0.20
CA ASP A 237 32.42 -20.11 -0.88
C ASP A 237 31.42 -18.96 -0.76
N ARG A 238 30.73 -18.66 -1.87
CA ARG A 238 29.55 -17.75 -1.95
C ARG A 238 28.41 -18.31 -2.81
N VAL A 239 28.70 -19.33 -3.60
CA VAL A 239 27.75 -20.10 -4.39
C VAL A 239 27.89 -21.56 -4.01
N TRP A 240 26.77 -22.25 -3.84
CA TRP A 240 26.70 -23.69 -3.69
C TRP A 240 25.77 -24.27 -4.76
N VAL A 241 26.09 -25.47 -5.23
CA VAL A 241 25.25 -26.24 -6.15
C VAL A 241 24.91 -27.57 -5.52
N VAL A 242 23.65 -27.98 -5.65
CA VAL A 242 23.13 -29.24 -5.10
C VAL A 242 22.56 -30.11 -6.24
N GLU A 243 22.82 -31.42 -6.17
CA GLU A 243 22.55 -32.41 -7.23
C GLU A 243 21.05 -32.69 -7.41
N ARG A 244 20.40 -31.84 -8.22
CA ARG A 244 18.95 -31.80 -8.48
C ARG A 244 18.31 -33.17 -8.66
N ASP A 245 18.85 -34.00 -9.56
CA ASP A 245 18.21 -35.27 -9.93
C ASP A 245 18.15 -36.27 -8.76
N GLU A 246 19.17 -36.32 -7.89
CA GLU A 246 19.14 -37.14 -6.68
C GLU A 246 18.21 -36.53 -5.60
N MET A 247 18.00 -35.21 -5.58
CA MET A 247 17.00 -34.58 -4.71
C MET A 247 15.57 -35.01 -5.06
N LEU A 248 15.25 -35.05 -6.35
CA LEU A 248 13.95 -35.42 -6.90
C LEU A 248 13.58 -36.89 -6.62
N ASP A 249 14.57 -37.78 -6.58
CA ASP A 249 14.41 -39.22 -6.29
C ASP A 249 14.43 -39.56 -4.78
N GLY A 250 14.65 -38.59 -3.88
CA GLY A 250 14.73 -38.82 -2.43
C GLY A 250 16.07 -39.40 -1.94
N ASN A 251 17.14 -39.26 -2.73
CA ASN A 251 18.42 -39.95 -2.55
C ASN A 251 19.53 -39.10 -1.89
N PRO A 252 20.54 -39.71 -1.25
CA PRO A 252 21.71 -39.01 -0.70
C PRO A 252 22.43 -38.15 -1.74
N VAL A 253 22.41 -36.83 -1.53
CA VAL A 253 22.69 -35.82 -2.55
C VAL A 253 24.08 -35.20 -2.40
N GLN A 254 24.83 -35.04 -3.49
CA GLN A 254 26.12 -34.35 -3.47
C GLN A 254 25.96 -32.81 -3.51
N TYR A 255 26.96 -32.09 -3.01
CA TYR A 255 27.04 -30.63 -3.19
C TYR A 255 28.46 -30.14 -3.49
N VAL A 256 28.53 -28.96 -4.09
CA VAL A 256 29.77 -28.29 -4.50
C VAL A 256 29.72 -26.82 -4.10
N GLY A 257 30.81 -26.27 -3.54
CA GLY A 257 30.93 -24.85 -3.18
C GLY A 257 32.01 -24.14 -4.00
N PHE A 258 31.71 -22.90 -4.42
CA PHE A 258 32.60 -22.08 -5.26
C PHE A 258 32.76 -20.64 -4.73
N PRO A 259 33.95 -20.02 -4.92
CA PRO A 259 34.19 -18.62 -4.60
C PRO A 259 34.01 -17.73 -5.85
N LEU A 260 33.28 -16.62 -5.73
CA LEU A 260 33.17 -15.62 -6.81
C LEU A 260 34.49 -14.84 -6.95
N THR A 261 35.41 -15.36 -7.76
CA THR A 261 36.76 -14.80 -7.88
C THR A 261 36.72 -13.41 -8.54
N GLY A 262 37.44 -12.44 -7.97
CA GLY A 262 37.47 -11.07 -8.49
C GLY A 262 36.26 -10.19 -8.15
N ILE A 263 35.32 -10.66 -7.33
CA ILE A 263 34.25 -9.82 -6.78
C ILE A 263 34.82 -8.74 -5.83
N ALA A 264 34.20 -7.55 -5.84
CA ALA A 264 34.36 -6.53 -4.80
C ALA A 264 32.97 -6.06 -4.37
N THR A 265 32.81 -5.63 -3.12
CA THR A 265 31.49 -5.32 -2.54
C THR A 265 31.58 -4.05 -1.70
N SER A 266 30.61 -3.15 -1.81
CA SER A 266 30.59 -1.89 -1.04
C SER A 266 30.13 -2.07 0.41
N GLY A 267 29.28 -3.07 0.70
CA GLY A 267 28.86 -3.44 2.06
C GLY A 267 28.12 -4.77 2.06
N PHE A 268 26.79 -4.69 2.08
CA PHE A 268 25.90 -5.79 1.71
C PHE A 268 26.12 -6.22 0.24
N TYR A 269 25.79 -7.45 -0.12
CA TYR A 269 25.91 -7.93 -1.50
C TYR A 269 24.91 -9.06 -1.81
N SER A 270 24.38 -9.06 -3.04
CA SER A 270 23.42 -10.06 -3.57
C SER A 270 23.77 -10.43 -5.02
N PRO A 271 24.68 -11.39 -5.25
CA PRO A 271 24.83 -12.08 -6.53
C PRO A 271 23.72 -13.12 -6.68
N GLN A 272 23.33 -13.44 -7.91
CA GLN A 272 22.32 -14.47 -8.18
C GLN A 272 22.76 -15.40 -9.29
N ALA A 273 22.42 -16.69 -9.20
CA ALA A 273 22.37 -17.54 -10.37
C ALA A 273 21.16 -17.15 -11.24
N PHE A 274 21.25 -17.38 -12.54
CA PHE A 274 20.08 -17.32 -13.41
C PHE A 274 19.14 -18.50 -13.14
N ASN A 275 17.85 -18.22 -13.00
CA ASN A 275 16.80 -19.18 -12.73
C ASN A 275 15.97 -19.44 -13.99
N VAL A 276 15.90 -20.68 -14.46
CA VAL A 276 15.03 -21.00 -15.62
C VAL A 276 13.58 -20.86 -15.19
N THR A 277 12.86 -19.87 -15.74
CA THR A 277 11.45 -19.58 -15.40
C THR A 277 10.47 -20.33 -16.30
N GLY A 278 10.89 -20.68 -17.52
CA GLY A 278 10.01 -21.25 -18.54
C GLY A 278 10.71 -21.62 -19.84
N GLY A 279 9.98 -22.24 -20.75
CA GLY A 279 10.50 -22.82 -21.99
C GLY A 279 11.33 -24.10 -21.76
N ASP A 280 12.31 -24.32 -22.63
CA ASP A 280 13.27 -25.43 -22.52
C ASP A 280 14.38 -25.13 -21.49
N LEU A 281 14.85 -26.17 -20.80
CA LEU A 281 16.10 -26.09 -20.04
C LEU A 281 17.31 -25.80 -20.97
N PRO A 282 18.34 -25.08 -20.48
CA PRO A 282 19.63 -25.00 -21.14
C PRO A 282 20.35 -26.37 -21.14
N ALA A 283 21.45 -26.47 -21.90
CA ALA A 283 22.38 -27.58 -21.76
C ALA A 283 23.04 -27.57 -20.36
N ALA A 284 23.30 -28.76 -19.81
CA ALA A 284 24.02 -28.92 -18.54
C ALA A 284 25.44 -28.33 -18.60
N GLY A 285 25.83 -27.60 -17.54
CA GLY A 285 26.98 -26.70 -17.51
C GLY A 285 26.60 -25.23 -17.70
N ASP A 286 27.61 -24.37 -17.84
CA ASP A 286 27.52 -22.93 -18.14
C ASP A 286 26.53 -22.09 -17.27
N ALA A 287 26.23 -22.57 -16.05
CA ALA A 287 25.30 -21.92 -15.13
C ALA A 287 25.80 -20.54 -14.73
N THR A 288 25.09 -19.49 -15.16
CA THR A 288 25.59 -18.12 -15.07
C THR A 288 25.18 -17.45 -13.76
N ILE A 289 26.16 -16.84 -13.08
CA ILE A 289 25.98 -16.02 -11.88
C ILE A 289 26.18 -14.55 -12.25
N VAL A 290 25.26 -13.66 -11.87
CA VAL A 290 25.32 -12.20 -12.08
C VAL A 290 25.51 -11.43 -10.77
N TYR A 291 26.21 -10.29 -10.84
CA TYR A 291 26.28 -9.27 -9.79
C TYR A 291 26.52 -7.88 -10.39
N LEU A 292 26.04 -6.82 -9.73
CA LEU A 292 26.29 -5.42 -10.11
C LEU A 292 27.55 -4.87 -9.41
N GLN A 293 28.31 -4.00 -10.07
CA GLN A 293 29.40 -3.26 -9.44
C GLN A 293 29.43 -1.80 -9.91
N ASP A 294 29.26 -0.86 -8.97
CA ASP A 294 29.19 0.58 -9.30
C ASP A 294 30.53 1.33 -9.15
N ASP A 295 30.73 2.35 -9.97
CA ASP A 295 31.90 3.20 -10.05
C ASP A 295 32.06 4.08 -8.80
N ALA A 296 31.06 4.35 -7.99
CA ALA A 296 31.29 4.97 -6.70
C ALA A 296 32.15 4.08 -5.77
N TRP A 297 32.24 2.76 -6.01
CA TRP A 297 32.90 1.82 -5.10
C TRP A 297 34.43 1.79 -5.18
N GLY A 298 35.05 1.35 -4.08
CA GLY A 298 36.50 1.28 -3.93
C GLY A 298 37.16 0.16 -4.72
N GLY A 299 37.79 0.51 -5.85
CA GLY A 299 38.57 -0.41 -6.69
C GLY A 299 37.95 -0.74 -8.05
N ILE A 300 36.71 -0.29 -8.27
CA ILE A 300 36.03 -0.26 -9.58
C ILE A 300 36.55 0.94 -10.39
N SER A 301 36.35 0.96 -11.71
CA SER A 301 36.70 2.11 -12.58
C SER A 301 35.56 2.63 -13.45
N ASP A 302 34.58 1.77 -13.77
CA ASP A 302 33.47 2.02 -14.69
C ASP A 302 32.29 1.13 -14.20
N ASP A 303 31.05 1.57 -14.35
CA ASP A 303 29.85 0.80 -13.98
C ASP A 303 29.73 -0.46 -14.82
N HIS A 304 29.49 -1.62 -14.18
CA HIS A 304 29.39 -2.88 -14.90
C HIS A 304 28.61 -3.98 -14.19
N LEU A 305 28.09 -4.88 -15.02
CA LEU A 305 27.67 -6.23 -14.63
C LEU A 305 28.90 -7.13 -14.59
N LYS A 306 28.97 -7.99 -13.57
CA LYS A 306 29.99 -9.03 -13.45
C LYS A 306 29.36 -10.42 -13.52
N LEU A 307 29.87 -11.24 -14.42
CA LEU A 307 29.38 -12.59 -14.70
C LEU A 307 30.41 -13.66 -14.38
N TRP A 308 29.94 -14.83 -13.95
CA TRP A 308 30.72 -16.07 -13.89
C TRP A 308 29.89 -17.24 -14.42
N THR A 309 30.48 -18.21 -15.12
CA THR A 309 29.81 -19.49 -15.44
C THR A 309 30.33 -20.63 -14.56
N ILE A 310 29.46 -21.60 -14.25
CA ILE A 310 29.77 -22.78 -13.43
C ILE A 310 29.39 -24.06 -14.20
N ASP A 311 30.26 -25.07 -14.13
CA ASP A 311 30.02 -26.42 -14.64
C ASP A 311 30.14 -27.43 -13.49
N VAL A 312 29.17 -28.36 -13.36
CA VAL A 312 29.24 -29.42 -12.35
C VAL A 312 29.33 -30.82 -12.96
N ASP A 313 30.47 -31.49 -12.76
CA ASP A 313 30.64 -32.92 -13.05
C ASP A 313 30.29 -33.75 -11.81
N TRP A 314 29.00 -34.08 -11.65
CA TRP A 314 28.51 -34.95 -10.57
C TRP A 314 29.19 -36.34 -10.55
N GLY A 315 29.63 -36.84 -11.71
CA GLY A 315 30.36 -38.10 -11.84
C GLY A 315 31.80 -38.02 -11.29
N ASN A 316 32.38 -36.82 -11.20
CA ASN A 316 33.66 -36.55 -10.54
C ASN A 316 33.81 -35.06 -10.19
N ILE A 317 33.34 -34.67 -9.00
CA ILE A 317 33.34 -33.28 -8.49
C ILE A 317 34.69 -32.55 -8.61
N ALA A 318 35.81 -33.28 -8.65
CA ALA A 318 37.15 -32.71 -8.87
C ALA A 318 37.39 -32.14 -10.29
N ASN A 319 36.47 -32.37 -11.24
CA ASN A 319 36.47 -31.79 -12.59
C ASN A 319 35.63 -30.51 -12.68
N SER A 320 34.67 -30.28 -11.77
CA SER A 320 33.76 -29.12 -11.78
C SER A 320 34.52 -27.79 -11.77
N THR A 321 33.98 -26.77 -12.43
CA THR A 321 34.67 -25.50 -12.67
C THR A 321 33.78 -24.28 -12.41
N ILE A 322 34.42 -23.17 -12.02
CA ILE A 322 33.90 -21.81 -12.16
C ILE A 322 34.84 -21.01 -13.06
N SER A 323 34.29 -20.12 -13.89
CA SER A 323 35.05 -19.23 -14.77
C SER A 323 35.88 -18.19 -14.00
N GLY A 324 36.74 -17.47 -14.73
CA GLY A 324 37.14 -16.13 -14.29
C GLY A 324 35.97 -15.15 -14.53
N PRO A 325 35.89 -14.02 -13.80
CA PRO A 325 34.85 -13.03 -14.02
C PRO A 325 34.93 -12.44 -15.44
N GLU A 326 33.78 -12.24 -16.06
CA GLU A 326 33.57 -11.36 -17.20
C GLU A 326 32.96 -10.02 -16.71
N GLU A 327 33.33 -8.92 -17.36
CA GLU A 327 32.91 -7.56 -17.02
C GLU A 327 32.20 -6.95 -18.24
N ILE A 328 30.89 -6.72 -18.13
CA ILE A 328 30.08 -6.06 -19.15
C ILE A 328 29.73 -4.66 -18.66
N VAL A 329 30.38 -3.65 -19.23
CA VAL A 329 30.14 -2.23 -18.93
C VAL A 329 28.72 -1.84 -19.34
N THR A 330 28.05 -1.08 -18.48
CA THR A 330 26.67 -0.56 -18.65
C THR A 330 26.70 0.93 -18.99
N GLU A 331 25.54 1.56 -19.19
CA GLU A 331 25.44 3.02 -19.00
C GLU A 331 25.55 3.36 -17.49
N ASP A 332 26.11 4.53 -17.15
CA ASP A 332 26.44 4.94 -15.77
C ASP A 332 25.23 4.82 -14.80
N PHE A 333 25.44 4.46 -13.51
CA PHE A 333 24.36 4.40 -12.50
C PHE A 333 24.79 4.62 -11.03
N THR A 334 23.94 5.28 -10.25
CA THR A 334 24.10 5.42 -8.78
C THR A 334 23.35 4.30 -8.05
N SER A 335 24.04 3.39 -7.35
CA SER A 335 23.37 2.29 -6.59
C SER A 335 23.35 2.46 -5.07
N VAL A 336 23.79 3.61 -4.53
CA VAL A 336 23.99 3.85 -3.09
C VAL A 336 23.41 5.20 -2.66
N PHE A 337 22.26 5.14 -1.96
CA PHE A 337 21.47 6.25 -1.43
C PHE A 337 21.97 6.65 -0.02
N ASP A 338 21.85 7.93 0.36
CA ASP A 338 22.18 8.45 1.70
C ASP A 338 23.59 8.13 2.23
N GLY A 339 24.52 7.75 1.34
CA GLY A 339 25.83 7.21 1.74
C GLY A 339 25.79 5.83 2.41
N GLY A 340 24.69 5.08 2.23
CA GLY A 340 24.49 3.70 2.69
C GLY A 340 23.41 3.52 3.77
N SER A 341 22.46 4.44 3.92
CA SER A 341 21.38 4.34 4.92
C SER A 341 20.40 3.19 4.61
N PHE A 342 19.80 2.63 5.66
CA PHE A 342 18.63 1.73 5.56
C PHE A 342 17.34 2.51 5.89
N SER A 343 17.22 3.72 5.35
CA SER A 343 16.19 4.73 5.62
C SER A 343 16.39 5.71 4.46
N ASN A 344 15.57 5.61 3.42
CA ASN A 344 15.80 6.23 2.11
C ASN A 344 14.56 6.96 1.56
N PHE A 345 13.38 6.31 1.57
CA PHE A 345 12.19 6.85 0.90
C PHE A 345 11.13 7.36 1.89
N GLU A 346 10.74 8.63 1.75
CA GLU A 346 9.74 9.29 2.60
C GLU A 346 8.33 8.73 2.36
N GLN A 347 7.57 8.57 3.44
CA GLN A 347 6.16 8.17 3.43
C GLN A 347 5.33 9.15 4.28
N PRO A 348 4.02 9.31 4.06
CA PRO A 348 3.24 10.44 4.58
C PRO A 348 3.29 10.63 6.11
N THR A 349 3.31 9.53 6.86
CA THR A 349 3.25 9.50 8.33
C THR A 349 4.11 8.40 8.97
N GLY A 350 5.36 8.25 8.55
CA GLY A 350 6.28 7.24 9.11
C GLY A 350 7.77 7.62 9.08
N PRO A 351 8.66 6.71 9.54
CA PRO A 351 10.09 6.78 9.24
C PRO A 351 10.34 6.40 7.78
N ASP A 352 11.41 6.91 7.16
CA ASP A 352 11.76 6.57 5.78
C ASP A 352 12.09 5.07 5.59
N VAL A 353 11.72 4.53 4.43
CA VAL A 353 11.78 3.09 4.11
C VAL A 353 13.13 2.71 3.47
N ASP A 354 13.64 1.53 3.80
CA ASP A 354 14.85 0.90 3.23
C ASP A 354 14.60 0.42 1.79
N GLY A 355 15.29 1.02 0.82
CA GLY A 355 15.12 0.72 -0.61
C GLY A 355 15.77 -0.59 -1.09
N LEU A 356 16.49 -1.34 -0.25
CA LEU A 356 17.30 -2.51 -0.63
C LEU A 356 18.45 -2.17 -1.62
N GLN A 357 19.03 -0.96 -1.47
CA GLN A 357 20.10 -0.42 -2.31
C GLN A 357 21.30 -1.36 -2.54
N ALA A 358 21.95 -1.24 -3.71
CA ALA A 358 23.10 -2.04 -4.14
C ALA A 358 22.89 -3.58 -4.12
N THR A 359 21.65 -4.06 -4.29
CA THR A 359 21.33 -5.49 -4.45
C THR A 359 20.68 -5.81 -5.79
N VAL A 360 21.02 -6.96 -6.39
CA VAL A 360 20.21 -7.55 -7.47
C VAL A 360 18.95 -8.14 -6.83
N MET A 361 17.77 -7.72 -7.30
CA MET A 361 16.47 -8.05 -6.71
C MET A 361 16.01 -9.47 -7.05
N ASN A 362 15.13 -10.04 -6.23
CA ASN A 362 14.61 -11.39 -6.45
C ASN A 362 13.63 -11.39 -7.63
N GLN A 363 13.87 -12.08 -8.76
CA GLN A 363 14.98 -12.98 -9.09
C GLN A 363 15.54 -12.68 -10.48
N ALA A 364 16.81 -13.04 -10.72
CA ALA A 364 17.40 -13.04 -12.04
C ALA A 364 16.87 -14.22 -12.88
N GLN A 365 15.86 -13.94 -13.70
CA GLN A 365 15.12 -14.92 -14.50
C GLN A 365 15.82 -15.19 -15.84
N PHE A 366 15.72 -16.43 -16.34
CA PHE A 366 16.23 -16.89 -17.62
C PHE A 366 15.12 -17.58 -18.42
N ARG A 367 15.09 -17.31 -19.73
CA ARG A 367 14.19 -18.00 -20.67
C ARG A 367 14.89 -18.32 -21.98
N LYS A 368 14.67 -19.53 -22.47
CA LYS A 368 15.22 -20.07 -23.72
C LYS A 368 14.23 -19.89 -24.87
N PHE A 369 14.69 -19.32 -25.98
CA PHE A 369 13.92 -19.12 -27.20
C PHE A 369 14.52 -19.94 -28.37
N PRO A 370 13.76 -20.19 -29.46
CA PRO A 370 14.23 -21.04 -30.56
C PRO A 370 15.48 -20.55 -31.32
N THR A 371 15.96 -19.32 -31.07
CA THR A 371 17.12 -18.73 -31.75
C THR A 371 18.03 -17.85 -30.86
N TYR A 372 17.81 -17.81 -29.56
CA TYR A 372 18.63 -17.09 -28.56
C TYR A 372 18.20 -17.52 -27.14
N ASN A 373 19.04 -17.29 -26.13
CA ASN A 373 18.60 -17.31 -24.74
C ASN A 373 18.56 -15.88 -24.19
N SER A 374 17.63 -15.61 -23.28
CA SER A 374 17.45 -14.32 -22.61
C SER A 374 17.63 -14.49 -21.09
N ALA A 375 18.17 -13.46 -20.44
CA ALA A 375 18.16 -13.33 -18.99
C ALA A 375 17.76 -11.90 -18.59
N VAL A 376 16.82 -11.78 -17.65
CA VAL A 376 16.29 -10.50 -17.17
C VAL A 376 16.42 -10.37 -15.65
N PHE A 377 16.83 -9.20 -15.19
CA PHE A 377 16.97 -8.86 -13.77
C PHE A 377 17.02 -7.35 -13.60
N ASN A 378 16.83 -6.89 -12.36
CA ASN A 378 16.86 -5.48 -12.01
C ASN A 378 17.60 -5.21 -10.68
N PHE A 379 17.86 -3.93 -10.44
CA PHE A 379 18.26 -3.38 -9.15
C PHE A 379 17.80 -1.92 -9.00
N LEU A 380 17.71 -1.46 -7.75
CA LEU A 380 17.41 -0.07 -7.42
C LEU A 380 18.60 0.84 -7.78
N VAL A 381 18.31 1.96 -8.43
CA VAL A 381 19.24 3.08 -8.68
C VAL A 381 18.58 4.41 -8.35
N ASP A 382 19.39 5.42 -8.03
CA ASP A 382 18.92 6.81 -7.93
C ASP A 382 18.90 7.45 -9.32
N ALA A 383 17.76 8.06 -9.68
CA ALA A 383 17.50 8.69 -10.96
C ALA A 383 17.42 10.23 -10.91
N ASP A 384 17.53 10.88 -9.74
CA ASP A 384 17.64 12.35 -9.63
C ASP A 384 19.08 12.77 -9.31
N GLY A 385 19.70 13.55 -10.20
CA GLY A 385 21.08 13.98 -10.01
C GLY A 385 21.30 15.07 -8.97
N THR A 386 20.30 15.40 -8.14
CA THR A 386 20.34 16.54 -7.22
C THR A 386 20.57 16.12 -5.75
N ALA A 387 19.62 16.42 -4.87
CA ALA A 387 19.59 16.02 -3.47
C ALA A 387 18.13 15.85 -3.00
N GLY A 388 17.20 15.62 -3.95
CA GLY A 388 15.93 14.98 -3.65
C GLY A 388 16.06 13.46 -3.64
N GLU A 389 16.93 12.94 -4.53
CA GLU A 389 17.03 11.51 -4.88
C GLU A 389 15.70 11.03 -5.53
N THR A 390 15.72 9.94 -6.29
CA THR A 390 14.49 9.31 -6.84
C THR A 390 14.74 7.84 -7.07
N GLY A 391 14.07 6.98 -6.31
CA GLY A 391 14.11 5.53 -6.45
C GLY A 391 13.61 5.09 -7.83
N ALA A 392 14.47 4.41 -8.57
CA ALA A 392 14.16 3.91 -9.91
C ALA A 392 14.72 2.51 -10.15
N ILE A 393 14.06 1.74 -11.01
CA ILE A 393 14.40 0.34 -11.26
C ILE A 393 15.26 0.28 -12.53
N ARG A 394 16.59 0.13 -12.38
CA ARG A 394 17.48 -0.18 -13.51
C ARG A 394 17.35 -1.67 -13.83
N TRP A 395 16.97 -1.99 -15.06
CA TRP A 395 16.73 -3.35 -15.53
C TRP A 395 17.51 -3.66 -16.80
N TYR A 396 17.79 -4.94 -17.01
CA TYR A 396 18.56 -5.45 -18.15
C TYR A 396 17.84 -6.60 -18.83
N GLU A 397 18.02 -6.71 -20.14
CA GLU A 397 17.91 -7.97 -20.87
C GLU A 397 19.27 -8.32 -21.47
N LEU A 398 19.87 -9.41 -20.98
CA LEU A 398 21.06 -10.02 -21.59
C LEU A 398 20.65 -11.08 -22.59
N ARG A 399 21.44 -11.24 -23.67
CA ARG A 399 21.28 -12.34 -24.65
C ARG A 399 22.59 -13.05 -24.97
N GLN A 400 22.48 -14.34 -25.23
CA GLN A 400 23.48 -15.20 -25.88
C GLN A 400 22.83 -15.88 -27.11
N ASP A 401 23.58 -16.08 -28.20
CA ASP A 401 23.05 -16.65 -29.46
C ASP A 401 22.64 -18.14 -29.33
N ALA A 402 23.25 -18.87 -28.38
CA ALA A 402 22.96 -20.27 -28.04
C ALA A 402 23.50 -20.58 -26.63
N ASP A 403 23.15 -21.73 -26.06
CA ASP A 403 23.68 -22.22 -24.77
C ASP A 403 25.24 -22.20 -24.76
N GLY A 404 25.83 -21.51 -23.79
CA GLY A 404 27.28 -21.48 -23.56
C GLY A 404 28.05 -20.49 -24.44
N GLU A 405 27.36 -19.67 -25.25
CA GLU A 405 27.96 -18.55 -25.97
C GLU A 405 27.98 -17.27 -25.09
N PRO A 406 28.87 -16.29 -25.35
CA PRO A 406 29.01 -15.12 -24.48
C PRO A 406 27.73 -14.28 -24.36
N TRP A 407 27.45 -13.82 -23.14
CA TRP A 407 26.36 -12.89 -22.85
C TRP A 407 26.69 -11.47 -23.32
N SER A 408 25.65 -10.73 -23.72
CA SER A 408 25.75 -9.31 -24.08
C SER A 408 24.47 -8.57 -23.68
N ILE A 409 24.56 -7.28 -23.34
CA ILE A 409 23.37 -6.44 -23.13
C ILE A 409 22.66 -6.28 -24.48
N TYR A 410 21.44 -6.78 -24.57
CA TYR A 410 20.56 -6.54 -25.71
C TYR A 410 19.76 -5.24 -25.52
N GLN A 411 19.35 -4.97 -24.28
CA GLN A 411 18.80 -3.69 -23.84
C GLN A 411 19.01 -3.49 -22.33
N GLU A 412 19.10 -2.23 -21.93
CA GLU A 412 19.04 -1.78 -20.53
C GLU A 412 18.15 -0.54 -20.44
N GLY A 413 17.54 -0.29 -19.29
CA GLY A 413 16.61 0.82 -19.08
C GLY A 413 16.43 1.16 -17.60
N THR A 414 16.09 2.41 -17.31
CA THR A 414 15.76 2.87 -15.95
C THR A 414 14.27 3.20 -15.89
N TYR A 415 13.52 2.47 -15.07
CA TYR A 415 12.09 2.71 -14.85
C TYR A 415 11.88 3.66 -13.67
N VAL A 416 11.23 4.80 -13.93
CA VAL A 416 10.73 5.74 -12.91
C VAL A 416 9.20 5.63 -12.89
N SER A 417 8.61 5.65 -11.69
CA SER A 417 7.15 5.61 -11.48
C SER A 417 6.49 6.96 -11.85
N THR A 418 5.17 6.95 -11.96
CA THR A 418 4.38 8.16 -12.15
C THR A 418 4.31 9.04 -10.88
N ASN A 419 3.87 10.29 -11.02
CA ASN A 419 3.56 11.20 -9.91
C ASN A 419 4.69 11.45 -8.89
N GLU A 420 5.96 11.44 -9.32
CA GLU A 420 7.13 11.72 -8.46
C GLU A 420 7.29 10.70 -7.29
N LYS A 421 6.88 9.45 -7.51
CA LYS A 421 6.99 8.34 -6.54
C LYS A 421 8.29 7.55 -6.70
N ASP A 422 8.83 7.08 -5.57
CA ASP A 422 9.98 6.18 -5.54
C ASP A 422 9.56 4.76 -5.94
N ALA A 423 10.26 4.16 -6.91
CA ALA A 423 10.03 2.80 -7.38
C ALA A 423 11.15 1.85 -6.92
N PHE A 424 10.81 0.87 -6.09
CA PHE A 424 11.77 -0.06 -5.47
C PHE A 424 11.21 -1.47 -5.29
N SER A 425 12.01 -2.39 -4.74
CA SER A 425 11.66 -3.79 -4.48
C SER A 425 10.92 -4.47 -5.65
N ALA A 426 11.60 -4.58 -6.80
CA ALA A 426 10.98 -4.99 -8.07
C ALA A 426 11.32 -6.43 -8.46
N SER A 427 10.35 -7.15 -8.99
CA SER A 427 10.51 -8.48 -9.57
C SER A 427 10.03 -8.50 -11.02
N MET A 428 10.74 -9.23 -11.90
CA MET A 428 10.48 -9.23 -13.34
C MET A 428 10.70 -10.60 -13.97
N ALA A 429 9.96 -10.90 -15.04
CA ALA A 429 10.02 -12.17 -15.76
C ALA A 429 9.64 -11.96 -17.24
N MET A 430 9.85 -12.98 -18.07
CA MET A 430 9.58 -12.95 -19.51
C MET A 430 8.66 -14.10 -19.93
N ASP A 431 7.64 -13.80 -20.73
CA ASP A 431 6.67 -14.77 -21.24
C ASP A 431 7.16 -15.55 -22.49
N GLU A 432 6.37 -16.51 -22.97
CA GLU A 432 6.68 -17.28 -24.18
C GLU A 432 6.81 -16.44 -25.47
N SER A 433 6.23 -15.25 -25.50
CA SER A 433 6.29 -14.33 -26.64
C SER A 433 7.48 -13.36 -26.56
N GLY A 434 8.19 -13.31 -25.43
CA GLY A 434 9.31 -12.39 -25.21
C GLY A 434 8.92 -11.03 -24.64
N ASN A 435 7.68 -10.89 -24.14
CA ASN A 435 7.25 -9.70 -23.41
C ASN A 435 7.75 -9.77 -21.97
N ILE A 436 8.11 -8.62 -21.39
CA ILE A 436 8.68 -8.53 -20.04
C ILE A 436 7.64 -7.91 -19.12
N GLY A 437 7.18 -8.68 -18.13
CA GLY A 437 6.37 -8.21 -17.01
C GLY A 437 7.26 -7.79 -15.84
N MET A 438 6.89 -6.71 -15.16
CA MET A 438 7.57 -6.23 -13.95
C MET A 438 6.55 -5.71 -12.95
N ALA A 439 6.63 -6.16 -11.70
CA ALA A 439 5.85 -5.67 -10.59
C ALA A 439 6.77 -5.24 -9.44
N TYR A 440 6.37 -4.22 -8.69
CA TYR A 440 7.26 -3.45 -7.82
C TYR A 440 6.48 -2.66 -6.77
N THR A 441 7.19 -2.15 -5.77
CA THR A 441 6.65 -1.30 -4.72
C THR A 441 6.84 0.18 -5.07
N THR A 442 5.84 1.01 -4.75
CA THR A 442 5.96 2.49 -4.77
C THR A 442 5.60 3.13 -3.44
N VAL A 443 6.23 4.26 -3.12
CA VAL A 443 5.88 5.13 -1.99
C VAL A 443 6.18 6.60 -2.34
N SER A 444 5.57 7.55 -1.64
CA SER A 444 5.99 8.96 -1.62
C SER A 444 5.49 9.68 -0.37
N SER A 445 5.91 10.93 -0.16
CA SER A 445 5.41 11.78 0.94
C SER A 445 3.91 12.11 0.89
N THR A 446 3.17 11.66 -0.15
CA THR A 446 1.70 11.77 -0.24
C THR A 446 0.96 10.46 -0.52
N GLU A 447 1.64 9.38 -0.94
CA GLU A 447 1.04 8.06 -1.18
C GLU A 447 1.73 7.00 -0.30
N SER A 448 0.97 6.41 0.62
CA SER A 448 1.37 5.21 1.37
C SER A 448 1.69 4.04 0.44
N ILE A 449 2.43 3.06 0.97
CA ILE A 449 3.02 1.96 0.20
C ILE A 449 1.99 1.25 -0.68
N ALA A 450 2.25 1.23 -1.98
CA ALA A 450 1.41 0.59 -3.00
C ALA A 450 2.22 -0.41 -3.83
N ILE A 451 1.54 -1.43 -4.34
CA ILE A 451 2.12 -2.46 -5.22
C ILE A 451 1.61 -2.21 -6.64
N GLN A 452 2.52 -1.93 -7.56
CA GLN A 452 2.26 -1.58 -8.95
C GLN A 452 2.75 -2.68 -9.91
N TYR A 453 2.25 -2.67 -11.15
CA TYR A 453 2.87 -3.39 -12.26
C TYR A 453 2.96 -2.57 -13.55
N THR A 454 3.87 -3.00 -14.43
CA THR A 454 4.17 -2.42 -15.75
C THR A 454 4.78 -3.52 -16.65
N GLY A 455 5.23 -3.15 -17.85
CA GLY A 455 5.96 -4.05 -18.73
C GLY A 455 6.23 -3.50 -20.12
N ARG A 456 6.65 -4.39 -21.01
CA ARG A 456 6.89 -4.10 -22.43
C ARG A 456 6.68 -5.33 -23.30
N TYR A 457 6.21 -5.11 -24.52
CA TYR A 457 6.08 -6.15 -25.54
C TYR A 457 7.43 -6.46 -26.21
N ALA A 458 7.56 -7.65 -26.78
CA ALA A 458 8.78 -8.10 -27.46
C ALA A 458 9.18 -7.20 -28.65
N ALA A 459 8.19 -6.57 -29.30
CA ALA A 459 8.35 -5.72 -30.48
C ALA A 459 8.57 -4.23 -30.17
N ASP A 460 8.51 -3.83 -28.89
CA ASP A 460 8.60 -2.42 -28.48
C ASP A 460 10.01 -1.82 -28.66
N PRO A 461 10.13 -0.47 -28.67
CA PRO A 461 11.41 0.20 -28.56
C PRO A 461 12.25 -0.34 -27.39
N LEU A 462 13.56 -0.47 -27.61
CA LEU A 462 14.47 -1.04 -26.63
C LEU A 462 14.74 -0.06 -25.48
N GLY A 463 14.95 -0.60 -24.28
CA GLY A 463 15.32 0.16 -23.08
C GLY A 463 14.19 0.92 -22.38
N VAL A 464 12.93 0.68 -22.77
CA VAL A 464 11.75 1.32 -22.15
C VAL A 464 10.68 0.30 -21.78
N MET A 465 9.97 0.57 -20.67
CA MET A 465 8.67 -0.04 -20.39
C MET A 465 7.57 0.84 -20.99
N THR A 466 6.68 0.21 -21.76
CA THR A 466 5.66 0.86 -22.58
C THR A 466 4.26 0.70 -22.01
N VAL A 467 3.99 -0.35 -21.25
CA VAL A 467 2.69 -0.56 -20.61
C VAL A 467 2.56 0.43 -19.44
N GLU A 468 1.43 1.13 -19.35
CA GLU A 468 1.16 2.10 -18.29
C GLU A 468 1.25 1.48 -16.89
N GLU A 469 1.67 2.29 -15.91
CA GLU A 469 1.67 1.89 -14.50
C GLU A 469 0.24 1.53 -14.06
N THR A 470 0.10 0.38 -13.43
CA THR A 470 -1.20 -0.16 -13.01
C THR A 470 -1.16 -0.59 -11.55
N LEU A 471 -2.22 -0.30 -10.81
CA LEU A 471 -2.36 -0.70 -9.40
C LEU A 471 -2.63 -2.21 -9.29
N ILE A 472 -1.91 -2.88 -8.39
CA ILE A 472 -2.32 -4.19 -7.84
C ILE A 472 -3.05 -3.94 -6.53
N ALA A 473 -2.45 -3.19 -5.60
CA ALA A 473 -3.08 -2.82 -4.33
C ALA A 473 -2.47 -1.55 -3.72
N GLN A 474 -3.32 -0.76 -3.06
CA GLN A 474 -2.94 0.44 -2.33
C GLN A 474 -2.95 0.12 -0.83
N GLY A 475 -1.87 0.42 -0.11
CA GLY A 475 -1.85 0.40 1.35
C GLY A 475 -2.70 1.52 1.93
N SER A 476 -3.44 1.22 2.99
CA SER A 476 -4.26 2.18 3.75
C SER A 476 -3.56 2.72 5.01
N ASN A 477 -2.36 2.22 5.32
CA ASN A 477 -1.48 2.67 6.39
C ASN A 477 -0.04 2.76 5.90
N ASP A 478 0.78 3.48 6.66
CA ASP A 478 2.23 3.57 6.47
C ASP A 478 2.99 2.48 7.24
N CYS A 479 4.18 2.14 6.75
CA CYS A 479 5.02 1.13 7.38
C CYS A 479 5.59 1.66 8.71
N PRO A 480 5.28 1.06 9.88
CA PRO A 480 5.61 1.63 11.19
C PRO A 480 7.10 1.56 11.59
N GLY A 481 7.97 1.15 10.66
CA GLY A 481 9.41 1.03 10.81
C GLY A 481 10.10 1.09 9.46
N ASN A 482 11.42 1.28 9.46
CA ASN A 482 12.20 1.47 8.23
C ASN A 482 12.29 0.22 7.32
N ARG A 483 11.91 -0.98 7.79
CA ARG A 483 11.85 -2.19 6.95
C ARG A 483 10.42 -2.51 6.52
N LEU A 484 10.21 -2.49 5.21
CA LEU A 484 9.16 -3.24 4.53
C LEU A 484 9.59 -4.72 4.51
N ALA A 485 9.88 -5.29 3.33
CA ALA A 485 10.36 -6.67 3.15
C ALA A 485 11.69 -6.71 2.37
N ASP A 486 12.46 -7.78 2.55
CA ASP A 486 13.71 -8.09 1.83
C ASP A 486 13.46 -8.85 0.51
N TYR A 487 12.23 -9.29 0.23
CA TYR A 487 11.86 -10.02 -0.98
C TYR A 487 10.50 -9.59 -1.52
N VAL A 488 10.39 -9.73 -2.84
CA VAL A 488 9.16 -9.84 -3.63
C VAL A 488 9.37 -10.99 -4.63
N HIS A 489 8.31 -11.51 -5.25
CA HIS A 489 8.49 -12.56 -6.26
C HIS A 489 7.46 -12.52 -7.39
N LEU A 490 7.94 -12.37 -8.63
CA LEU A 490 7.18 -12.57 -9.86
C LEU A 490 7.53 -13.93 -10.47
N THR A 491 6.52 -14.76 -10.69
CA THR A 491 6.63 -16.06 -11.37
C THR A 491 5.68 -16.12 -12.59
N VAL A 492 5.95 -17.02 -13.53
CA VAL A 492 5.14 -17.21 -14.75
C VAL A 492 4.38 -18.53 -14.63
N ASP A 493 3.10 -18.52 -14.99
CA ASP A 493 2.25 -19.71 -14.95
C ASP A 493 2.77 -20.78 -15.93
N PRO A 494 3.08 -22.01 -15.47
CA PRO A 494 3.67 -23.03 -16.32
C PRO A 494 2.71 -23.62 -17.37
N GLU A 495 1.39 -23.42 -17.24
CA GLU A 495 0.36 -23.95 -18.16
C GLU A 495 0.20 -23.10 -19.43
N ASP A 496 0.24 -21.76 -19.32
CA ASP A 496 0.08 -20.85 -20.46
C ASP A 496 1.36 -20.09 -20.86
N GLU A 497 2.38 -20.11 -19.99
CA GLU A 497 3.64 -19.38 -20.13
C GLU A 497 3.50 -17.85 -20.40
N LYS A 498 2.35 -17.25 -20.04
CA LYS A 498 1.97 -15.84 -20.29
C LYS A 498 1.43 -15.11 -19.05
N THR A 499 0.79 -15.81 -18.12
CA THR A 499 0.23 -15.20 -16.91
C THR A 499 1.33 -15.00 -15.87
N PHE A 500 1.46 -13.79 -15.35
CA PHE A 500 2.40 -13.44 -14.29
C PHE A 500 1.69 -13.44 -12.93
N TRP A 501 2.34 -14.03 -11.93
CA TRP A 501 1.88 -14.10 -10.54
C TRP A 501 2.90 -13.40 -9.63
N HIS A 502 2.51 -12.26 -9.05
CA HIS A 502 3.32 -11.45 -8.13
C HIS A 502 2.90 -11.63 -6.67
N ILE A 503 3.84 -11.56 -5.73
CA ILE A 503 3.56 -11.33 -4.31
C ILE A 503 4.51 -10.29 -3.71
N ALA A 504 3.96 -9.41 -2.87
CA ALA A 504 4.68 -8.39 -2.12
C ALA A 504 3.99 -8.07 -0.77
N GLU A 505 4.74 -7.44 0.13
CA GLU A 505 4.24 -6.96 1.42
C GLU A 505 3.69 -5.53 1.28
N TYR A 506 2.55 -5.23 1.92
CA TYR A 506 1.95 -3.90 2.02
C TYR A 506 1.22 -3.70 3.35
N HIS A 507 0.63 -2.52 3.58
CA HIS A 507 0.01 -2.16 4.87
C HIS A 507 -1.48 -1.82 4.73
N ASN A 508 -2.39 -2.72 5.12
CA ASN A 508 -3.83 -2.57 4.86
C ASN A 508 -4.80 -3.27 5.84
N PRO A 509 -5.11 -2.71 7.02
CA PRO A 509 -4.35 -1.72 7.78
C PRO A 509 -3.24 -2.36 8.61
N GLY A 510 -3.22 -3.69 8.74
CA GLY A 510 -2.12 -4.48 9.29
C GLY A 510 -0.97 -4.62 8.28
N ARG A 511 0.03 -5.46 8.58
CA ARG A 511 1.07 -5.84 7.62
C ARG A 511 0.63 -7.12 6.92
N ASP A 512 0.43 -7.04 5.61
CA ASP A 512 -0.33 -8.02 4.83
C ASP A 512 0.48 -8.38 3.56
N ASN A 513 0.25 -9.58 2.99
CA ASN A 513 0.97 -10.06 1.80
C ASN A 513 0.02 -10.18 0.61
N VAL A 514 0.03 -9.22 -0.30
CA VAL A 514 -0.87 -9.20 -1.47
C VAL A 514 -0.30 -9.96 -2.66
N VAL A 515 -1.15 -10.79 -3.26
CA VAL A 515 -0.90 -11.49 -4.52
C VAL A 515 -1.63 -10.76 -5.65
N GLY A 516 -0.92 -10.47 -6.73
CA GLY A 516 -1.48 -9.85 -7.94
C GLY A 516 -1.17 -10.67 -9.18
N VAL A 517 -2.21 -10.98 -9.97
CA VAL A 517 -2.11 -11.78 -11.18
C VAL A 517 -2.40 -10.92 -12.40
N PHE A 518 -1.51 -10.91 -13.41
CA PHE A 518 -1.69 -10.08 -14.61
C PHE A 518 -1.14 -10.74 -15.88
N LYS A 519 -1.57 -10.25 -17.04
CA LYS A 519 -1.13 -10.73 -18.36
C LYS A 519 -1.03 -9.56 -19.34
N LEU A 520 0.17 -9.32 -19.88
CA LEU A 520 0.42 -8.23 -20.82
C LEU A 520 -0.20 -8.54 -22.19
N ALA A 521 0.36 -9.53 -22.90
CA ALA A 521 -0.07 -9.89 -24.24
C ALA A 521 -1.37 -10.71 -24.22
N PRO A 522 -2.27 -10.50 -25.19
CA PRO A 522 -3.42 -11.37 -25.40
C PRO A 522 -3.07 -12.84 -25.60
N ASP A 523 -4.05 -13.71 -25.38
CA ASP A 523 -3.88 -15.14 -25.64
C ASP A 523 -3.92 -15.47 -27.14
N PHE A 524 -4.58 -14.63 -27.94
CA PHE A 524 -4.88 -14.86 -29.35
C PHE A 524 -4.23 -13.83 -30.29
N ASN A 525 -4.07 -14.20 -31.56
CA ASN A 525 -3.55 -13.31 -32.61
C ASN A 525 -4.69 -12.55 -33.27
N THR A 526 -5.81 -13.24 -33.55
CA THR A 526 -6.99 -12.69 -34.23
C THR A 526 -8.22 -12.82 -33.34
N ASP A 527 -8.61 -11.72 -32.70
CA ASP A 527 -9.66 -11.69 -31.68
C ASP A 527 -10.22 -10.26 -31.59
N VAL A 528 -11.52 -10.07 -31.88
CA VAL A 528 -12.21 -8.78 -31.84
C VAL A 528 -13.64 -8.92 -31.29
N GLY A 529 -14.03 -7.98 -30.42
CA GLY A 529 -15.33 -7.99 -29.74
C GLY A 529 -16.01 -6.63 -29.66
N VAL A 530 -17.28 -6.62 -29.28
CA VAL A 530 -18.06 -5.39 -29.07
C VAL A 530 -18.11 -5.08 -27.58
N ILE A 531 -17.53 -3.95 -27.17
CA ILE A 531 -17.53 -3.52 -25.76
C ILE A 531 -18.94 -3.03 -25.37
N SER A 532 -19.50 -2.13 -26.19
CA SER A 532 -20.65 -1.31 -25.84
C SER A 532 -21.52 -0.96 -27.05
N VAL A 533 -22.78 -0.66 -26.76
CA VAL A 533 -23.62 0.17 -27.62
C VAL A 533 -23.58 1.58 -27.04
N ASP A 534 -23.09 2.54 -27.81
CA ASP A 534 -22.83 3.92 -27.37
C ASP A 534 -23.98 4.88 -27.74
N ALA A 535 -24.82 4.49 -28.69
CA ALA A 535 -26.00 5.24 -29.10
C ALA A 535 -27.05 4.32 -29.79
N PRO A 536 -28.35 4.65 -29.74
CA PRO A 536 -28.94 5.67 -28.87
C PRO A 536 -28.80 5.32 -27.38
N VAL A 537 -28.99 6.33 -26.52
CA VAL A 537 -29.16 6.18 -25.07
C VAL A 537 -30.62 6.47 -24.71
N ASN A 538 -30.99 6.37 -23.43
CA ASN A 538 -32.32 6.78 -22.96
C ASN A 538 -32.63 8.24 -23.33
N GLY A 539 -33.91 8.56 -23.52
CA GLY A 539 -34.38 9.91 -23.83
C GLY A 539 -35.61 9.92 -24.72
N THR A 540 -35.93 11.06 -25.34
CA THR A 540 -37.04 11.14 -26.31
C THR A 540 -36.54 10.76 -27.72
N LEU A 541 -36.93 9.58 -28.21
CA LEU A 541 -36.30 8.92 -29.37
C LEU A 541 -37.16 8.86 -30.63
N GLY A 542 -36.54 9.00 -31.80
CA GLY A 542 -37.21 8.99 -33.10
C GLY A 542 -37.34 7.62 -33.76
N ALA A 543 -38.03 7.62 -34.91
CA ALA A 543 -38.10 6.48 -35.83
C ALA A 543 -36.85 6.32 -36.74
N ALA A 544 -35.74 6.98 -36.39
CA ALA A 544 -34.54 7.07 -37.22
C ALA A 544 -33.26 7.38 -36.41
N GLU A 545 -33.05 6.68 -35.29
CA GLU A 545 -31.86 6.90 -34.44
C GLU A 545 -30.60 6.24 -34.96
N ALA A 546 -29.46 6.91 -34.75
CA ALA A 546 -28.14 6.42 -35.15
C ALA A 546 -27.62 5.41 -34.14
N VAL A 547 -27.50 4.13 -34.55
CA VAL A 547 -26.89 3.10 -33.71
C VAL A 547 -25.36 3.19 -33.81
N THR A 548 -24.68 3.33 -32.68
CA THR A 548 -23.21 3.38 -32.57
C THR A 548 -22.73 2.35 -31.58
N ILE A 549 -21.60 1.69 -31.87
CA ILE A 549 -20.97 0.68 -31.01
C ILE A 549 -19.47 0.94 -30.89
N THR A 550 -18.85 0.51 -29.79
CA THR A 550 -17.39 0.45 -29.67
C THR A 550 -16.91 -0.98 -29.84
N VAL A 551 -15.99 -1.19 -30.76
CA VAL A 551 -15.32 -2.47 -31.03
C VAL A 551 -13.89 -2.42 -30.51
N ARG A 552 -13.41 -3.49 -29.88
CA ARG A 552 -12.01 -3.66 -29.45
C ARG A 552 -11.31 -4.68 -30.33
N ASN A 553 -10.03 -4.44 -30.60
CA ASN A 553 -9.13 -5.52 -30.99
C ASN A 553 -8.51 -6.12 -29.71
N TYR A 554 -8.93 -7.33 -29.36
CA TYR A 554 -8.38 -8.07 -28.24
C TYR A 554 -7.11 -8.84 -28.64
N GLY A 555 -6.92 -9.19 -29.91
CA GLY A 555 -5.78 -9.96 -30.41
C GLY A 555 -4.47 -9.18 -30.58
N ILE A 556 -3.38 -9.92 -30.82
CA ILE A 556 -2.02 -9.39 -31.05
C ILE A 556 -1.86 -8.73 -32.43
N ASP A 557 -2.47 -9.27 -33.49
CA ASP A 557 -2.33 -8.74 -34.86
C ASP A 557 -3.22 -7.50 -35.10
N GLU A 558 -2.77 -6.57 -35.96
CA GLU A 558 -3.56 -5.41 -36.39
C GLU A 558 -4.78 -5.83 -37.23
N GLN A 559 -5.99 -5.62 -36.72
CA GLN A 559 -7.22 -6.05 -37.37
C GLN A 559 -7.82 -4.97 -38.29
N SER A 560 -8.52 -5.39 -39.34
CA SER A 560 -9.09 -4.50 -40.36
C SER A 560 -10.26 -5.13 -41.10
N ASN A 561 -11.21 -4.31 -41.56
CA ASN A 561 -12.45 -4.74 -42.23
C ASN A 561 -13.30 -5.69 -41.36
N VAL A 562 -13.35 -5.47 -40.04
CA VAL A 562 -14.10 -6.28 -39.09
C VAL A 562 -15.61 -6.20 -39.40
N PRO A 563 -16.30 -7.31 -39.74
CA PRO A 563 -17.72 -7.31 -40.01
C PRO A 563 -18.52 -7.22 -38.69
N VAL A 564 -19.47 -6.29 -38.63
CA VAL A 564 -20.29 -6.04 -37.43
C VAL A 564 -21.77 -6.08 -37.76
N SER A 565 -22.61 -6.34 -36.75
CA SER A 565 -24.08 -6.28 -36.87
C SER A 565 -24.75 -5.69 -35.64
N TYR A 566 -25.98 -5.18 -35.80
CA TYR A 566 -26.89 -4.91 -34.70
C TYR A 566 -28.32 -5.39 -35.00
N GLN A 567 -29.07 -5.72 -33.95
CA GLN A 567 -30.49 -6.05 -33.94
C GLN A 567 -31.22 -5.22 -32.89
N ILE A 568 -32.50 -4.95 -33.10
CA ILE A 568 -33.42 -4.36 -32.10
C ILE A 568 -34.52 -5.40 -31.86
N ASP A 569 -34.81 -5.73 -30.61
CA ASP A 569 -35.84 -6.68 -30.16
C ASP A 569 -35.82 -8.06 -30.88
N GLY A 570 -34.61 -8.56 -31.21
CA GLY A 570 -34.44 -9.80 -31.99
C GLY A 570 -34.94 -9.71 -33.43
N GLY A 571 -34.99 -8.50 -33.99
CA GLY A 571 -35.42 -8.18 -35.35
C GLY A 571 -34.45 -8.62 -36.45
N THR A 572 -34.52 -7.98 -37.62
CA THR A 572 -33.60 -8.30 -38.72
C THR A 572 -32.23 -7.63 -38.50
N PRO A 573 -31.11 -8.37 -38.44
CA PRO A 573 -29.79 -7.76 -38.26
C PRO A 573 -29.45 -6.80 -39.39
N GLN A 574 -29.03 -5.59 -39.02
CA GLN A 574 -28.37 -4.64 -39.91
C GLN A 574 -26.87 -4.85 -39.81
N THR A 575 -26.16 -4.80 -40.94
CA THR A 575 -24.72 -5.10 -40.99
C THR A 575 -23.88 -3.91 -41.39
N GLY A 576 -22.66 -3.89 -40.87
CA GLY A 576 -21.63 -2.89 -41.11
C GLY A 576 -20.26 -3.52 -41.27
N THR A 577 -19.24 -2.68 -41.39
CA THR A 577 -17.84 -3.12 -41.45
C THR A 577 -16.97 -2.00 -40.90
N VAL A 578 -16.26 -2.27 -39.80
CA VAL A 578 -15.26 -1.36 -39.24
C VAL A 578 -14.03 -1.43 -40.13
N PRO A 579 -13.61 -0.33 -40.78
CA PRO A 579 -12.57 -0.40 -41.82
C PRO A 579 -11.19 -0.77 -41.25
N GLY A 580 -10.89 -0.32 -40.02
CA GLY A 580 -9.55 -0.39 -39.46
C GLY A 580 -8.55 0.57 -40.12
N PRO A 581 -7.25 0.46 -39.79
CA PRO A 581 -6.68 -0.52 -38.85
C PRO A 581 -7.11 -0.30 -37.40
N ILE A 582 -7.13 -1.39 -36.62
CA ILE A 582 -7.33 -1.43 -35.17
C ILE A 582 -6.09 -2.10 -34.59
N ALA A 583 -5.23 -1.35 -33.90
CA ALA A 583 -4.04 -1.91 -33.25
C ALA A 583 -4.43 -2.84 -32.08
N SER A 584 -3.52 -3.74 -31.68
CA SER A 584 -3.73 -4.61 -30.51
C SER A 584 -4.13 -3.81 -29.27
N GLY A 585 -5.13 -4.28 -28.54
CA GLY A 585 -5.69 -3.64 -27.34
C GLY A 585 -6.53 -2.38 -27.61
N ALA A 586 -6.58 -1.84 -28.84
CA ALA A 586 -7.22 -0.56 -29.14
C ALA A 586 -8.72 -0.65 -29.40
N ASN A 587 -9.43 0.44 -29.10
CA ASN A 587 -10.87 0.59 -29.26
C ASN A 587 -11.21 1.50 -30.45
N VAL A 588 -12.34 1.27 -31.12
CA VAL A 588 -12.84 2.10 -32.21
C VAL A 588 -14.38 2.17 -32.22
N GLN A 589 -14.91 3.38 -32.32
CA GLN A 589 -16.35 3.61 -32.48
C GLN A 589 -16.80 3.45 -33.93
N TYR A 590 -17.98 2.83 -34.11
CA TYR A 590 -18.61 2.59 -35.40
C TYR A 590 -20.10 2.90 -35.36
N THR A 591 -20.51 3.96 -36.06
CA THR A 591 -21.93 4.28 -36.31
C THR A 591 -22.41 3.56 -37.56
N PHE A 592 -23.52 2.82 -37.46
CA PHE A 592 -24.13 2.14 -38.59
C PHE A 592 -24.80 3.12 -39.57
N ALA A 593 -24.70 2.84 -40.86
CA ALA A 593 -25.32 3.66 -41.91
C ALA A 593 -26.85 3.48 -42.04
N GLN A 594 -27.41 2.49 -41.34
CA GLN A 594 -28.85 2.26 -41.19
C GLN A 594 -29.23 2.65 -39.77
N THR A 595 -30.31 3.43 -39.64
CA THR A 595 -30.87 3.87 -38.35
C THR A 595 -31.86 2.86 -37.79
N GLY A 596 -32.03 2.84 -36.47
CA GLY A 596 -33.10 2.12 -35.77
C GLY A 596 -34.40 2.93 -35.67
N ASP A 597 -35.47 2.27 -35.21
CA ASP A 597 -36.78 2.87 -34.93
C ASP A 597 -37.11 2.63 -33.45
N PHE A 598 -37.08 3.70 -32.66
CA PHE A 598 -37.29 3.71 -31.22
C PHE A 598 -38.50 4.59 -30.84
N SER A 599 -39.46 4.76 -31.75
CA SER A 599 -40.49 5.81 -31.66
C SER A 599 -41.69 5.49 -30.75
N VAL A 600 -41.65 4.42 -29.94
CA VAL A 600 -42.75 4.04 -29.04
C VAL A 600 -42.45 4.54 -27.63
N GLN A 601 -43.09 5.67 -27.29
CA GLN A 601 -43.05 6.29 -25.97
C GLN A 601 -43.40 5.29 -24.85
N GLY A 602 -42.55 5.22 -23.82
CA GLY A 602 -42.64 4.25 -22.72
C GLY A 602 -42.18 2.82 -23.06
N GLN A 603 -41.57 2.58 -24.23
CA GLN A 603 -40.96 1.28 -24.55
C GLN A 603 -39.45 1.30 -24.30
N THR A 604 -38.98 0.28 -23.55
CA THR A 604 -37.59 -0.17 -23.55
C THR A 604 -37.35 -1.14 -24.71
N TYR A 605 -36.26 -0.94 -25.42
CA TYR A 605 -35.83 -1.68 -26.62
C TYR A 605 -34.50 -2.36 -26.36
N MET A 606 -34.39 -3.64 -26.71
CA MET A 606 -33.14 -4.39 -26.57
C MET A 606 -32.30 -4.29 -27.85
N ILE A 607 -31.16 -3.61 -27.78
CA ILE A 607 -30.16 -3.58 -28.84
C ILE A 607 -29.15 -4.70 -28.59
N SER A 608 -29.01 -5.62 -29.54
CA SER A 608 -27.94 -6.65 -29.53
C SER A 608 -26.94 -6.35 -30.63
N ALA A 609 -25.67 -6.16 -30.29
CA ALA A 609 -24.59 -5.86 -31.23
C ALA A 609 -23.53 -6.96 -31.24
N THR A 610 -22.99 -7.27 -32.42
CA THR A 610 -21.98 -8.33 -32.58
C THR A 610 -20.87 -7.94 -33.55
N THR A 611 -19.70 -8.51 -33.35
CA THR A 611 -18.67 -8.73 -34.37
C THR A 611 -18.97 -10.03 -35.13
N SER A 612 -18.05 -10.45 -36.02
CA SER A 612 -18.10 -11.71 -36.79
C SER A 612 -16.84 -11.87 -37.65
N LEU A 613 -15.65 -11.72 -37.05
CA LEU A 613 -14.38 -11.76 -37.79
C LEU A 613 -14.05 -13.17 -38.31
N SER A 614 -13.43 -13.24 -39.48
CA SER A 614 -13.19 -14.51 -40.19
C SER A 614 -11.92 -15.21 -39.70
N GLY A 615 -12.08 -16.13 -38.75
CA GLY A 615 -10.96 -16.77 -38.07
C GLY A 615 -10.63 -16.12 -36.73
N ASP A 616 -11.63 -15.47 -36.13
CA ASP A 616 -11.60 -15.08 -34.73
C ASP A 616 -11.38 -16.30 -33.82
N GLU A 617 -10.57 -16.12 -32.79
CA GLU A 617 -10.12 -17.16 -31.88
C GLU A 617 -10.90 -17.17 -30.54
N ASP A 618 -11.57 -16.07 -30.15
CA ASP A 618 -12.47 -16.00 -28.97
C ASP A 618 -13.87 -15.46 -29.31
N THR A 619 -14.77 -16.36 -29.71
CA THR A 619 -16.17 -16.01 -29.95
C THR A 619 -17.00 -15.73 -28.67
N SER A 620 -16.37 -15.55 -27.49
CA SER A 620 -17.08 -15.22 -26.24
C SER A 620 -17.27 -13.72 -26.02
N ASN A 621 -16.33 -12.89 -26.50
CA ASN A 621 -16.40 -11.42 -26.45
C ASN A 621 -17.10 -10.79 -27.69
N ASP A 622 -17.48 -11.64 -28.65
CA ASP A 622 -18.01 -11.31 -29.99
C ASP A 622 -19.40 -10.62 -29.98
N ALA A 623 -20.05 -10.47 -28.81
CA ALA A 623 -21.42 -9.94 -28.70
C ALA A 623 -21.70 -9.21 -27.37
N THR A 624 -22.44 -8.10 -27.45
CA THR A 624 -22.94 -7.33 -26.29
C THR A 624 -24.43 -6.95 -26.47
N VAL A 625 -25.08 -6.57 -25.37
CA VAL A 625 -26.49 -6.12 -25.34
C VAL A 625 -26.65 -4.86 -24.51
N SER A 626 -27.58 -4.01 -24.90
CA SER A 626 -27.94 -2.76 -24.21
C SER A 626 -29.45 -2.54 -24.33
N ASP A 627 -30.10 -2.21 -23.22
CA ASP A 627 -31.51 -1.85 -23.18
C ASP A 627 -31.65 -0.32 -23.17
N VAL A 628 -32.48 0.22 -24.07
CA VAL A 628 -32.64 1.67 -24.30
C VAL A 628 -34.10 2.05 -24.27
N THR A 629 -34.48 3.05 -23.47
CA THR A 629 -35.87 3.44 -23.23
C THR A 629 -36.22 4.78 -23.88
N HIS A 630 -37.34 4.81 -24.61
CA HIS A 630 -37.97 6.07 -25.01
C HIS A 630 -38.73 6.65 -23.81
N LEU A 631 -38.11 7.60 -23.12
CA LEU A 631 -38.66 8.32 -21.97
C LEU A 631 -39.75 9.31 -22.38
N ASP A 632 -40.71 9.55 -21.49
CA ASP A 632 -41.68 10.62 -21.65
C ASP A 632 -40.96 12.00 -21.70
N PRO A 633 -41.43 13.01 -22.47
CA PRO A 633 -40.61 14.21 -22.70
C PRO A 633 -40.30 15.05 -21.47
N ASN A 634 -41.22 15.16 -20.51
CA ASN A 634 -41.02 15.95 -19.29
C ASN A 634 -41.61 15.19 -18.10
N ASP A 635 -40.75 14.89 -17.13
CA ASP A 635 -41.08 14.10 -15.94
C ASP A 635 -40.01 14.41 -14.86
N LEU A 636 -40.39 15.15 -13.81
CA LEU A 636 -39.50 15.68 -12.77
C LEU A 636 -39.98 15.28 -11.38
N GLY A 637 -39.19 14.50 -10.65
CA GLY A 637 -39.48 14.11 -9.27
C GLY A 637 -38.38 14.44 -8.26
N VAL A 638 -38.72 14.38 -6.98
CA VAL A 638 -37.75 14.46 -5.87
C VAL A 638 -37.46 13.04 -5.38
N THR A 639 -36.21 12.59 -5.49
CA THR A 639 -35.79 11.23 -5.12
C THR A 639 -35.48 11.13 -3.63
N SER A 640 -34.82 12.14 -3.05
CA SER A 640 -34.41 12.16 -1.64
C SER A 640 -34.44 13.57 -1.04
N ILE A 641 -34.49 13.61 0.30
CA ILE A 641 -34.19 14.78 1.12
C ILE A 641 -32.87 14.44 1.82
N ASP A 642 -31.79 15.11 1.41
CA ASP A 642 -30.42 14.74 1.75
C ASP A 642 -29.91 15.47 3.00
N ALA A 643 -30.51 16.62 3.33
CA ALA A 643 -30.21 17.39 4.54
C ALA A 643 -31.43 18.22 4.99
N PRO A 644 -31.57 18.49 6.30
CA PRO A 644 -30.79 17.92 7.41
C PRO A 644 -31.11 16.45 7.69
N VAL A 645 -30.31 15.81 8.53
CA VAL A 645 -30.51 14.44 9.05
C VAL A 645 -30.80 14.48 10.55
N SER A 646 -31.52 13.48 11.09
CA SER A 646 -31.84 13.39 12.52
C SER A 646 -30.58 13.40 13.39
N SER A 647 -30.49 14.35 14.32
CA SER A 647 -29.34 14.55 15.22
C SER A 647 -29.76 15.27 16.50
N THR A 648 -28.97 15.14 17.56
CA THR A 648 -29.03 15.97 18.77
C THR A 648 -28.74 17.44 18.47
N ASP A 649 -27.88 17.71 17.50
CA ASP A 649 -27.18 19.01 17.37
C ASP A 649 -27.93 19.99 16.44
N LEU A 650 -29.15 19.64 16.03
CA LEU A 650 -29.93 20.42 15.05
C LEU A 650 -30.25 21.82 15.56
N THR A 651 -30.04 22.82 14.70
CA THR A 651 -30.13 24.24 15.01
C THR A 651 -31.41 24.88 14.47
N GLY A 652 -31.60 26.17 14.73
CA GLY A 652 -32.67 26.98 14.15
C GLY A 652 -32.41 27.45 12.70
N SER A 653 -31.41 26.90 11.99
CA SER A 653 -31.00 27.37 10.67
C SER A 653 -30.36 26.29 9.79
N GLU A 654 -31.01 25.15 9.65
CA GLU A 654 -30.52 24.04 8.82
C GLU A 654 -30.74 24.25 7.32
N ALA A 655 -29.77 23.84 6.50
CA ALA A 655 -29.88 23.87 5.05
C ALA A 655 -30.73 22.69 4.55
N ILE A 656 -31.86 22.97 3.91
CA ILE A 656 -32.65 21.94 3.23
C ILE A 656 -31.97 21.61 1.90
N THR A 657 -31.58 20.36 1.70
CA THR A 657 -31.02 19.86 0.43
C THR A 657 -31.79 18.64 -0.04
N VAL A 658 -32.06 18.57 -1.34
CA VAL A 658 -32.85 17.52 -1.98
C VAL A 658 -32.20 17.09 -3.29
N THR A 659 -32.39 15.84 -3.70
CA THR A 659 -32.01 15.38 -5.04
C THR A 659 -33.24 15.35 -5.94
N ILE A 660 -33.11 15.98 -7.11
CA ILE A 660 -34.16 16.16 -8.12
C ILE A 660 -33.74 15.35 -9.35
N GLN A 661 -34.57 14.41 -9.79
CA GLN A 661 -34.35 13.59 -10.98
C GLN A 661 -35.27 14.05 -12.11
N ASN A 662 -34.72 14.20 -13.32
CA ASN A 662 -35.48 14.23 -14.55
C ASN A 662 -35.59 12.81 -15.08
N PHE A 663 -36.73 12.18 -14.83
CA PHE A 663 -37.10 10.89 -15.43
C PHE A 663 -37.51 11.07 -16.90
N GLY A 664 -37.65 12.32 -17.35
CA GLY A 664 -38.02 12.69 -18.71
C GLY A 664 -36.84 12.70 -19.69
N GLY A 665 -37.16 12.71 -20.98
CA GLY A 665 -36.20 12.67 -22.08
C GLY A 665 -35.79 14.01 -22.68
N GLU A 666 -36.46 15.11 -22.34
CA GLU A 666 -36.06 16.48 -22.74
C GLU A 666 -35.58 17.29 -21.51
N ALA A 667 -34.65 18.21 -21.74
CA ALA A 667 -34.05 19.02 -20.68
C ALA A 667 -35.04 20.07 -20.11
N GLN A 668 -35.14 20.12 -18.78
CA GLN A 668 -36.05 21.01 -18.06
C GLN A 668 -35.29 22.17 -17.41
N SER A 669 -35.93 23.35 -17.32
CA SER A 669 -35.39 24.54 -16.65
C SER A 669 -36.47 25.55 -16.31
N GLY A 670 -36.24 26.36 -15.28
CA GLY A 670 -37.21 27.36 -14.80
C GLY A 670 -38.46 26.76 -14.14
N PHE A 671 -38.37 25.51 -13.67
CA PHE A 671 -39.43 24.85 -12.90
C PHE A 671 -39.38 25.28 -11.43
N ASP A 672 -40.50 25.14 -10.72
CA ASP A 672 -40.56 25.43 -9.28
C ASP A 672 -40.24 24.15 -8.49
N VAL A 673 -39.47 24.29 -7.42
CA VAL A 673 -39.23 23.25 -6.40
C VAL A 673 -39.58 23.83 -5.03
N ALA A 674 -40.11 22.99 -4.15
CA ALA A 674 -40.71 23.43 -2.89
C ALA A 674 -40.45 22.47 -1.74
N TYR A 675 -40.49 22.98 -0.51
CA TYR A 675 -40.57 22.16 0.70
C TYR A 675 -41.56 22.71 1.72
N THR A 676 -42.10 21.82 2.55
CA THR A 676 -42.86 22.13 3.76
C THR A 676 -42.29 21.38 4.94
N ILE A 677 -42.12 22.05 6.08
CA ILE A 677 -41.85 21.42 7.37
C ILE A 677 -43.17 21.34 8.15
N ASN A 678 -43.50 20.17 8.71
CA ASN A 678 -44.67 19.89 9.54
C ASN A 678 -46.00 20.41 8.93
N ALA A 679 -46.19 20.17 7.63
CA ALA A 679 -47.31 20.65 6.81
C ALA A 679 -47.58 22.18 6.92
N GLY A 680 -46.52 22.97 7.11
CA GLY A 680 -46.54 24.42 7.19
C GLY A 680 -46.84 25.14 5.86
N ALA A 681 -46.48 26.42 5.77
CA ALA A 681 -46.51 27.12 4.49
C ALA A 681 -45.34 26.63 3.62
N PRO A 682 -45.57 26.33 2.32
CA PRO A 682 -44.49 25.90 1.44
C PRO A 682 -43.53 27.05 1.15
N ILE A 683 -42.24 26.79 1.31
CA ILE A 683 -41.19 27.56 0.65
C ILE A 683 -41.15 27.07 -0.80
N ILE A 684 -41.03 27.99 -1.75
CA ILE A 684 -41.04 27.69 -3.19
C ILE A 684 -39.92 28.53 -3.84
N GLU A 685 -38.97 27.85 -4.46
CA GLU A 685 -37.87 28.44 -5.20
C GLU A 685 -37.92 27.99 -6.68
N ASN A 686 -37.32 28.76 -7.58
CA ASN A 686 -37.36 28.48 -9.01
C ASN A 686 -35.98 28.01 -9.48
N VAL A 687 -35.89 26.78 -9.97
CA VAL A 687 -34.65 26.17 -10.46
C VAL A 687 -34.35 26.73 -11.84
N ALA A 688 -33.54 27.78 -11.90
CA ALA A 688 -33.21 28.49 -13.14
C ALA A 688 -32.18 27.78 -14.02
N ASP A 689 -31.45 26.81 -13.46
CA ASP A 689 -30.48 25.98 -14.17
C ASP A 689 -31.18 24.91 -15.05
N ILE A 690 -30.40 24.22 -15.87
CA ILE A 690 -30.88 23.18 -16.79
C ILE A 690 -30.57 21.81 -16.21
N LEU A 691 -31.61 20.99 -16.06
CA LEU A 691 -31.52 19.56 -15.75
C LEU A 691 -31.78 18.77 -17.04
N GLU A 692 -30.77 18.07 -17.54
CA GLU A 692 -30.84 17.29 -18.78
C GLU A 692 -31.72 16.03 -18.59
N GLY A 693 -32.15 15.39 -19.68
CA GLY A 693 -32.97 14.17 -19.61
C GLY A 693 -32.20 12.98 -19.05
N ASP A 694 -32.88 12.11 -18.29
CA ASP A 694 -32.30 10.94 -17.59
C ASP A 694 -31.15 11.30 -16.62
N THR A 695 -31.19 12.48 -15.98
CA THR A 695 -30.16 12.94 -15.03
C THR A 695 -30.74 13.54 -13.74
N GLU A 696 -29.93 13.53 -12.68
CA GLU A 696 -30.23 14.13 -11.38
C GLU A 696 -29.40 15.40 -11.09
N MET A 697 -29.90 16.24 -10.18
CA MET A 697 -29.16 17.32 -9.55
C MET A 697 -29.49 17.41 -8.06
N SER A 698 -28.49 17.67 -7.22
CA SER A 698 -28.71 18.11 -5.84
C SER A 698 -29.03 19.61 -5.83
N TYR A 699 -30.05 19.99 -5.06
CA TYR A 699 -30.53 21.36 -4.90
C TYR A 699 -30.65 21.72 -3.42
N THR A 700 -29.85 22.69 -2.98
CA THR A 700 -29.95 23.30 -1.64
C THR A 700 -30.80 24.57 -1.73
N PHE A 701 -31.87 24.64 -0.94
CA PHE A 701 -32.74 25.82 -0.86
C PHE A 701 -32.01 27.01 -0.21
N SER A 702 -32.37 28.23 -0.62
CA SER A 702 -31.78 29.47 -0.06
C SER A 702 -32.41 29.91 1.27
N GLU A 703 -33.62 29.46 1.57
CA GLU A 703 -34.26 29.58 2.89
C GLU A 703 -34.01 28.31 3.73
N THR A 704 -33.64 28.51 5.01
CA THR A 704 -33.29 27.44 5.95
C THR A 704 -34.49 26.99 6.79
N GLY A 705 -34.44 25.77 7.33
CA GLY A 705 -35.41 25.27 8.28
C GLY A 705 -35.00 25.50 9.74
N ASP A 706 -36.00 25.68 10.62
CA ASP A 706 -35.82 25.77 12.07
C ASP A 706 -36.11 24.41 12.72
N PHE A 707 -35.05 23.71 13.14
CA PHE A 707 -35.10 22.42 13.82
C PHE A 707 -34.65 22.54 15.30
N SER A 708 -34.67 23.76 15.86
CA SER A 708 -34.07 24.06 17.16
C SER A 708 -34.71 23.35 18.35
N GLN A 709 -35.99 22.96 18.23
CA GLN A 709 -36.80 22.38 19.31
C GLN A 709 -36.71 20.85 19.27
N ILE A 710 -36.67 20.21 20.44
CA ILE A 710 -36.73 18.74 20.53
C ILE A 710 -38.08 18.23 20.01
N GLY A 711 -38.06 17.28 19.07
CA GLY A 711 -39.23 16.70 18.43
C GLY A 711 -39.00 16.20 17.00
N ASP A 712 -40.05 15.60 16.43
CA ASP A 712 -40.09 15.15 15.03
C ASP A 712 -40.49 16.30 14.09
N TYR A 713 -39.82 16.35 12.93
CA TYR A 713 -40.07 17.28 11.85
C TYR A 713 -40.30 16.51 10.54
N GLU A 714 -41.55 16.48 10.09
CA GLU A 714 -41.93 15.92 8.79
C GLU A 714 -41.56 16.93 7.69
N ILE A 715 -40.48 16.66 6.95
CA ILE A 715 -40.11 17.42 5.75
C ILE A 715 -40.78 16.75 4.56
N THR A 716 -41.53 17.50 3.76
CA THR A 716 -41.99 17.05 2.44
C THR A 716 -41.47 18.02 1.39
N ALA A 717 -40.76 17.50 0.40
CA ALA A 717 -40.20 18.26 -0.72
C ALA A 717 -40.78 17.76 -2.05
N TYR A 718 -41.03 18.68 -2.97
CA TYR A 718 -41.66 18.35 -4.25
C TYR A 718 -41.30 19.32 -5.39
N THR A 719 -41.26 18.79 -6.60
CA THR A 719 -41.19 19.53 -7.88
C THR A 719 -42.57 20.02 -8.31
N SER A 720 -42.62 21.01 -9.22
CA SER A 720 -43.87 21.41 -9.86
C SER A 720 -43.69 21.79 -11.32
N LEU A 721 -43.93 20.81 -12.21
CA LEU A 721 -43.86 20.98 -13.65
C LEU A 721 -45.26 20.98 -14.29
N PRO A 722 -45.73 22.08 -14.92
CA PRO A 722 -47.10 22.16 -15.47
C PRO A 722 -47.41 21.23 -16.67
N SER A 723 -46.45 20.41 -17.10
CA SER A 723 -46.57 19.45 -18.21
C SER A 723 -45.92 18.10 -17.87
N ASP A 724 -45.89 17.75 -16.59
CA ASP A 724 -45.35 16.47 -16.11
C ASP A 724 -46.14 15.26 -16.62
N SER A 725 -45.48 14.09 -16.61
CA SER A 725 -45.96 12.83 -17.19
C SER A 725 -46.33 11.80 -16.12
N ASP A 726 -45.60 11.71 -15.00
CA ASP A 726 -45.97 10.85 -13.85
C ASP A 726 -45.93 11.59 -12.49
N PRO A 727 -47.02 12.31 -12.13
CA PRO A 727 -47.19 12.96 -10.83
C PRO A 727 -47.25 12.04 -9.60
N SER A 728 -46.73 10.82 -9.68
CA SER A 728 -46.47 9.94 -8.54
C SER A 728 -45.02 9.96 -8.06
N ASN A 729 -44.09 10.57 -8.81
CA ASN A 729 -42.70 10.81 -8.38
C ASN A 729 -42.41 12.28 -7.96
N ASP A 730 -43.34 13.22 -8.21
CA ASP A 730 -43.28 14.65 -7.85
C ASP A 730 -42.68 14.94 -6.45
N SER A 731 -42.90 14.07 -5.46
CA SER A 731 -42.71 14.37 -4.04
C SER A 731 -42.06 13.27 -3.21
N SER A 732 -41.13 13.65 -2.33
CA SER A 732 -40.59 12.81 -1.26
C SER A 732 -40.87 13.40 0.13
N THR A 733 -40.93 12.54 1.15
CA THR A 733 -41.22 12.90 2.55
C THR A 733 -40.30 12.13 3.48
N GLU A 734 -39.63 12.84 4.40
CA GLU A 734 -38.68 12.28 5.37
C GLU A 734 -38.94 12.86 6.78
N THR A 735 -38.61 12.11 7.84
CA THR A 735 -38.76 12.53 9.24
C THR A 735 -37.42 12.82 9.87
N VAL A 736 -37.13 14.10 10.10
CA VAL A 736 -35.94 14.55 10.82
C VAL A 736 -36.32 14.76 12.29
N THR A 737 -35.66 14.08 13.22
CA THR A 737 -35.92 14.23 14.66
C THR A 737 -34.74 14.95 15.33
N LYS A 738 -35.03 16.02 16.09
CA LYS A 738 -34.11 16.53 17.11
C LYS A 738 -34.41 15.84 18.44
N GLN A 739 -33.40 15.26 19.08
CA GLN A 739 -33.53 14.55 20.35
C GLN A 739 -32.69 15.23 21.44
N PHE A 740 -33.09 15.08 22.71
CA PHE A 740 -32.22 15.37 23.85
C PHE A 740 -31.33 14.15 24.11
N CYS A 741 -30.04 14.34 24.35
CA CYS A 741 -29.14 13.20 24.50
C CYS A 741 -29.24 12.58 25.91
N GLN A 742 -29.58 11.30 25.97
CA GLN A 742 -29.75 10.52 27.20
C GLN A 742 -28.82 9.30 27.16
N PRO A 743 -27.54 9.44 27.57
CA PRO A 743 -26.58 8.35 27.54
C PRO A 743 -27.06 7.17 28.39
N GLN A 744 -27.00 5.96 27.84
CA GLN A 744 -27.28 4.73 28.59
C GLN A 744 -26.00 4.23 29.27
N THR A 745 -26.13 3.80 30.53
CA THR A 745 -25.00 3.28 31.33
C THR A 745 -25.47 2.11 32.22
N ASN A 746 -24.65 1.63 33.16
CA ASN A 746 -25.02 0.50 34.02
C ASN A 746 -24.41 0.57 35.42
N CYS A 747 -25.10 1.28 36.32
CA CYS A 747 -24.77 1.47 37.73
C CYS A 747 -25.02 0.26 38.66
N THR A 748 -25.44 -0.89 38.12
CA THR A 748 -26.02 -1.98 38.95
C THR A 748 -25.00 -2.75 39.80
N LEU A 749 -23.70 -2.41 39.73
CA LEU A 749 -22.64 -2.99 40.55
C LEU A 749 -22.29 -2.10 41.76
N GLY A 750 -22.98 -0.96 41.94
CA GLY A 750 -22.73 0.04 42.99
C GLY A 750 -21.93 1.26 42.49
N ASP A 751 -21.69 1.31 41.19
CA ASP A 751 -20.88 2.29 40.47
C ASP A 751 -21.62 3.60 40.12
N GLY A 752 -22.94 3.63 40.33
CA GLY A 752 -23.75 4.85 40.22
C GLY A 752 -23.72 5.79 41.43
N ILE A 753 -24.49 6.87 41.32
CA ILE A 753 -24.70 7.90 42.32
C ILE A 753 -25.78 7.44 43.31
N VAL A 754 -25.40 7.29 44.56
CA VAL A 754 -26.29 6.89 45.66
C VAL A 754 -26.80 8.11 46.45
N GLN A 755 -26.04 9.20 46.45
CA GLN A 755 -26.46 10.48 47.02
C GLN A 755 -25.68 11.62 46.38
N LEU A 756 -26.35 12.71 46.04
CA LEU A 756 -25.73 13.95 45.56
C LEU A 756 -26.19 15.13 46.44
N ILE A 757 -25.23 15.87 46.98
CA ILE A 757 -25.46 17.05 47.82
C ILE A 757 -24.69 18.23 47.21
N LEU A 758 -25.40 19.30 46.85
CA LEU A 758 -24.82 20.51 46.28
C LEU A 758 -25.62 21.74 46.70
N SER A 759 -24.96 22.73 47.31
CA SER A 759 -25.53 24.03 47.74
C SER A 759 -26.80 23.93 48.61
N ASN A 760 -27.96 23.70 47.99
CA ASN A 760 -29.27 23.58 48.65
C ASN A 760 -30.05 22.29 48.32
N ILE A 761 -29.48 21.36 47.55
CA ILE A 761 -30.06 20.04 47.26
C ILE A 761 -29.34 18.93 48.04
N ASP A 762 -30.08 17.86 48.30
CA ASP A 762 -29.66 16.62 48.96
C ASP A 762 -30.54 15.52 48.35
N ASN A 763 -30.12 14.97 47.21
CA ASN A 763 -30.82 13.93 46.47
C ASN A 763 -30.29 12.55 46.86
N ASN A 764 -31.18 11.56 46.96
CA ASN A 764 -30.85 10.18 47.30
C ASN A 764 -31.59 9.25 46.34
N SER A 765 -31.04 9.18 45.13
CA SER A 765 -31.43 8.38 43.98
C SER A 765 -31.09 6.90 44.20
N GLY A 766 -29.80 6.58 44.13
CA GLY A 766 -29.34 5.22 43.86
C GLY A 766 -29.57 4.87 42.39
N CYS A 767 -28.90 3.79 41.94
CA CYS A 767 -28.90 3.35 40.54
C CYS A 767 -30.29 3.34 39.88
N ASP A 768 -30.50 4.27 38.96
CA ASP A 768 -31.69 4.45 38.14
C ASP A 768 -31.74 3.45 36.96
N PRO A 769 -32.93 3.25 36.36
CA PRO A 769 -33.07 2.37 35.19
C PRO A 769 -32.16 2.79 34.04
N ASP A 770 -31.39 1.83 33.54
CA ASP A 770 -30.47 2.01 32.40
C ASP A 770 -29.43 3.14 32.61
N GLY A 771 -29.19 3.49 33.89
CA GLY A 771 -28.14 4.40 34.35
C GLY A 771 -28.32 5.87 33.97
N TYR A 772 -29.58 6.32 33.82
CA TYR A 772 -29.92 7.72 33.58
C TYR A 772 -31.09 8.19 34.47
N GLY A 773 -30.86 9.24 35.26
CA GLY A 773 -31.83 9.82 36.19
C GLY A 773 -32.20 11.28 35.85
N ASP A 774 -33.46 11.53 35.54
CA ASP A 774 -34.00 12.90 35.38
C ASP A 774 -34.47 13.45 36.74
N TYR A 775 -33.67 14.38 37.27
CA TYR A 775 -33.92 15.12 38.50
C TYR A 775 -34.08 16.63 38.25
N THR A 776 -34.43 17.04 37.01
CA THR A 776 -34.55 18.47 36.62
C THR A 776 -35.56 19.26 37.45
N ASP A 777 -36.55 18.58 38.05
CA ASP A 777 -37.49 19.10 39.07
C ASP A 777 -36.80 19.63 40.36
N LEU A 778 -35.48 19.42 40.53
CA LEU A 778 -34.66 19.90 41.66
C LEU A 778 -33.70 21.04 41.25
N THR A 779 -33.90 22.22 41.83
CA THR A 779 -33.11 23.44 41.53
C THR A 779 -31.98 23.71 42.54
N VAL A 780 -30.76 23.84 42.04
CA VAL A 780 -29.54 24.27 42.74
C VAL A 780 -29.33 25.78 42.57
N ASN A 781 -28.85 26.49 43.59
CA ASN A 781 -28.52 27.92 43.51
C ASN A 781 -27.01 28.15 43.68
N LEU A 782 -26.40 28.87 42.74
CA LEU A 782 -24.96 29.08 42.54
C LEU A 782 -24.65 30.56 42.20
N ASP A 783 -23.37 30.93 42.07
CA ASP A 783 -22.86 32.27 41.70
C ASP A 783 -21.69 32.13 40.70
N GLN A 784 -21.59 32.95 39.63
CA GLN A 784 -20.39 32.98 38.75
C GLN A 784 -19.11 33.11 39.57
N GLY A 785 -18.01 32.54 39.09
CA GLY A 785 -16.69 32.70 39.67
C GLY A 785 -16.58 32.24 41.12
N THR A 786 -17.50 31.37 41.56
CA THR A 786 -17.59 30.86 42.92
C THR A 786 -17.51 29.33 42.90
N THR A 787 -16.67 28.79 43.79
CA THR A 787 -16.51 27.35 43.99
C THR A 787 -17.50 26.86 45.06
N TYR A 788 -18.15 25.72 44.80
CA TYR A 788 -19.09 25.08 45.70
C TYR A 788 -18.64 23.66 46.05
N ASP A 789 -18.90 23.26 47.30
CA ASP A 789 -18.74 21.87 47.76
C ASP A 789 -19.82 20.99 47.08
N LEU A 790 -19.49 20.30 45.98
CA LEU A 790 -20.26 19.16 45.48
C LEU A 790 -19.86 17.93 46.32
N THR A 791 -20.83 17.14 46.79
CA THR A 791 -20.54 15.91 47.55
C THR A 791 -21.36 14.76 46.98
N ILE A 792 -20.67 13.70 46.55
CA ILE A 792 -21.28 12.51 45.94
C ILE A 792 -20.96 11.28 46.79
N THR A 793 -21.93 10.37 46.87
CA THR A 793 -21.76 9.04 47.46
C THR A 793 -21.95 7.95 46.42
N THR A 794 -21.05 6.96 46.39
CA THR A 794 -21.13 5.75 45.54
C THR A 794 -21.02 4.48 46.41
N GLU A 795 -21.35 3.31 45.86
CA GLU A 795 -21.11 1.99 46.49
C GLU A 795 -19.93 1.21 45.87
N TYR A 796 -19.15 1.85 44.99
CA TYR A 796 -17.90 1.35 44.42
C TYR A 796 -16.88 2.49 44.22
N GLY A 797 -15.59 2.20 44.40
CA GLY A 797 -14.50 3.15 44.16
C GLY A 797 -14.05 3.28 42.69
N SER A 798 -13.02 4.09 42.47
CA SER A 798 -12.52 4.49 41.15
C SER A 798 -13.58 5.08 40.22
N GLN A 799 -14.54 5.86 40.75
CA GLN A 799 -15.54 6.54 39.91
C GLN A 799 -15.02 7.91 39.50
N TYR A 800 -14.76 8.10 38.21
CA TYR A 800 -14.50 9.41 37.64
C TYR A 800 -15.83 10.17 37.55
N VAL A 801 -15.84 11.45 37.90
CA VAL A 801 -17.01 12.33 37.87
C VAL A 801 -16.73 13.54 37.01
N VAL A 802 -17.61 13.80 36.03
CA VAL A 802 -17.69 15.10 35.34
C VAL A 802 -19.05 15.73 35.62
N ALA A 803 -19.09 17.05 35.70
CA ALA A 803 -20.33 17.81 35.72
C ALA A 803 -20.26 19.01 34.76
N TRP A 804 -21.35 19.25 34.03
CA TRP A 804 -21.54 20.37 33.11
C TRP A 804 -22.74 21.23 33.56
N ILE A 805 -22.80 22.47 33.09
CA ILE A 805 -24.05 23.27 33.10
C ILE A 805 -24.26 23.82 31.69
N ASP A 806 -25.34 23.42 31.00
CA ASP A 806 -25.79 24.01 29.73
C ASP A 806 -26.16 25.48 29.98
N MET A 807 -25.17 26.35 29.81
CA MET A 807 -25.22 27.77 30.09
C MET A 807 -25.80 28.52 28.89
N ASN A 808 -25.68 27.98 27.69
CA ASN A 808 -26.13 28.64 26.47
C ASN A 808 -27.58 28.28 26.06
N ASP A 809 -28.19 27.31 26.75
CA ASP A 809 -29.56 26.79 26.59
C ASP A 809 -29.81 26.14 25.21
N ASN A 810 -28.80 25.50 24.60
CA ASN A 810 -28.92 24.84 23.28
C ASN A 810 -29.19 23.31 23.34
N PHE A 811 -29.14 22.71 24.54
CA PHE A 811 -29.27 21.28 24.82
C PHE A 811 -28.08 20.38 24.44
N VAL A 812 -26.89 20.93 24.24
CA VAL A 812 -25.61 20.25 23.98
C VAL A 812 -24.61 20.71 25.06
N PHE A 813 -24.04 19.78 25.82
CA PHE A 813 -23.10 20.10 26.90
C PHE A 813 -21.68 20.21 26.34
N GLU A 814 -21.12 21.43 26.35
CA GLU A 814 -19.86 21.76 25.67
C GLU A 814 -18.64 21.63 26.60
N ASP A 815 -17.42 21.50 26.05
CA ASP A 815 -16.17 21.44 26.85
C ASP A 815 -15.98 22.72 27.69
N GLU A 816 -16.39 23.88 27.17
CA GLU A 816 -16.44 25.16 27.88
C GLU A 816 -17.40 25.21 29.07
N GLU A 817 -18.34 24.26 29.18
CA GLU A 817 -19.42 24.22 30.17
C GLU A 817 -19.13 23.28 31.36
N VAL A 818 -17.99 22.58 31.34
CA VAL A 818 -17.53 21.69 32.42
C VAL A 818 -17.25 22.50 33.70
N VAL A 819 -18.00 22.19 34.77
CA VAL A 819 -17.85 22.78 36.12
C VAL A 819 -17.19 21.83 37.13
N VAL A 820 -17.08 20.54 36.82
CA VAL A 820 -16.22 19.55 37.51
C VAL A 820 -15.57 18.67 36.45
N ASP A 821 -14.24 18.63 36.39
CA ASP A 821 -13.49 17.77 35.46
C ASP A 821 -12.92 16.54 36.19
N ASN A 822 -13.38 15.35 35.76
CA ASN A 822 -12.81 14.02 36.01
C ASN A 822 -12.30 13.75 37.44
N TYR A 823 -13.06 14.16 38.46
CA TYR A 823 -12.73 13.87 39.85
C TYR A 823 -12.89 12.38 40.16
N VAL A 824 -11.87 11.72 40.69
CA VAL A 824 -11.93 10.27 41.00
C VAL A 824 -12.30 10.03 42.46
N ILE A 825 -13.55 9.60 42.71
CA ILE A 825 -14.01 9.16 44.03
C ILE A 825 -13.32 7.84 44.38
N ALA A 826 -12.65 7.81 45.55
CA ALA A 826 -12.05 6.62 46.14
C ALA A 826 -11.17 5.82 45.16
N ASP A 827 -10.14 6.48 44.61
CA ASP A 827 -9.17 5.88 43.68
C ASP A 827 -8.58 4.54 44.18
N GLY A 828 -8.50 3.58 43.27
CA GLY A 828 -7.99 2.22 43.48
C GLY A 828 -8.82 1.36 44.44
N GLN A 829 -10.02 1.78 44.86
CA GLN A 829 -10.87 1.02 45.76
C GLN A 829 -11.90 0.15 45.01
N GLY A 830 -12.33 -0.95 45.66
CA GLY A 830 -13.38 -1.83 45.14
C GLY A 830 -14.78 -1.44 45.63
N GLY A 831 -15.68 -2.42 45.75
CA GLY A 831 -17.01 -2.22 46.32
C GLY A 831 -16.98 -1.82 47.80
N GLY A 832 -17.71 -0.76 48.14
CA GLY A 832 -17.78 -0.14 49.46
C GLY A 832 -18.49 1.23 49.37
N SER A 833 -19.10 1.70 50.45
CA SER A 833 -19.71 3.04 50.43
C SER A 833 -18.64 4.12 50.64
N TYR A 834 -18.50 5.00 49.64
CA TYR A 834 -17.57 6.12 49.63
C TYR A 834 -18.34 7.42 49.46
N THR A 835 -18.06 8.43 50.30
CA THR A 835 -18.62 9.78 50.18
C THR A 835 -17.46 10.75 50.14
N GLU A 836 -17.32 11.47 49.03
CA GLU A 836 -16.23 12.44 48.82
C GLU A 836 -16.79 13.78 48.32
N THR A 837 -16.02 14.84 48.56
CA THR A 837 -16.41 16.23 48.26
C THR A 837 -15.39 16.81 47.28
N MET A 838 -15.89 17.39 46.19
CA MET A 838 -15.11 18.00 45.12
C MET A 838 -15.52 19.46 44.86
N ASP A 839 -14.58 20.24 44.34
CA ASP A 839 -14.76 21.64 43.99
C ASP A 839 -15.56 21.74 42.67
N LEU A 840 -16.83 22.16 42.73
CA LEU A 840 -17.59 22.58 41.55
C LEU A 840 -17.32 24.06 41.29
N VAL A 841 -16.76 24.40 40.14
CA VAL A 841 -16.29 25.75 39.81
C VAL A 841 -17.18 26.36 38.73
N VAL A 842 -18.01 27.34 39.10
CA VAL A 842 -18.81 28.08 38.11
C VAL A 842 -17.93 29.14 37.43
N PRO A 843 -17.91 29.24 36.08
CA PRO A 843 -17.17 30.26 35.35
C PRO A 843 -17.52 31.70 35.77
N VAL A 844 -16.60 32.64 35.55
CA VAL A 844 -16.74 34.07 35.97
C VAL A 844 -17.71 34.87 35.10
N ASP A 845 -18.09 34.29 33.97
CA ASP A 845 -18.87 34.82 32.87
C ASP A 845 -20.04 33.89 32.49
N ALA A 846 -20.23 32.80 33.24
CA ALA A 846 -21.39 31.91 33.17
C ALA A 846 -22.71 32.70 33.11
N THR A 847 -23.66 32.24 32.31
CA THR A 847 -24.94 32.92 32.10
C THR A 847 -25.76 33.05 33.40
N LEU A 848 -26.65 34.05 33.43
CA LEU A 848 -27.46 34.38 34.60
C LEU A 848 -28.90 33.95 34.36
N GLY A 849 -29.21 32.70 34.69
CA GLY A 849 -30.53 32.09 34.49
C GLY A 849 -30.69 30.79 35.27
N GLU A 850 -31.79 30.08 34.98
CA GLU A 850 -32.00 28.67 35.32
C GLU A 850 -31.60 27.84 34.09
N HIS A 851 -30.71 26.88 34.29
CA HIS A 851 -29.94 26.14 33.28
C HIS A 851 -29.94 24.63 33.61
N ILE A 852 -29.70 23.74 32.63
CA ILE A 852 -29.61 22.29 32.92
C ILE A 852 -28.20 21.96 33.43
N MET A 853 -28.09 21.21 34.52
CA MET A 853 -26.81 20.72 35.06
C MET A 853 -26.76 19.20 34.99
N ARG A 854 -25.83 18.65 34.21
CA ARG A 854 -25.58 17.21 34.09
C ARG A 854 -24.43 16.79 34.99
N VAL A 855 -24.55 15.64 35.66
CA VAL A 855 -23.48 15.00 36.43
C VAL A 855 -23.38 13.55 35.98
N LYS A 856 -22.18 13.09 35.61
CA LYS A 856 -21.95 11.77 35.02
C LYS A 856 -20.77 11.07 35.69
N THR A 857 -20.91 9.77 35.94
CA THR A 857 -19.83 8.91 36.44
C THR A 857 -19.36 7.91 35.39
N ASN A 858 -18.09 7.54 35.43
CA ASN A 858 -17.54 6.43 34.68
C ASN A 858 -16.57 5.62 35.56
N TRP A 859 -16.72 4.29 35.56
CA TRP A 859 -15.89 3.44 36.39
C TRP A 859 -14.51 3.18 35.77
N ASN A 860 -13.47 3.50 36.54
CA ASN A 860 -12.06 3.17 36.27
C ASN A 860 -11.48 3.77 34.97
N ASN A 861 -12.23 4.62 34.25
CA ASN A 861 -11.78 5.44 33.13
C ASN A 861 -12.39 6.86 33.26
N PRO A 862 -11.74 7.90 32.70
CA PRO A 862 -12.34 9.22 32.55
C PRO A 862 -13.74 9.17 31.91
N VAL A 863 -14.62 10.08 32.32
CA VAL A 863 -15.85 10.34 31.58
C VAL A 863 -15.46 10.97 30.23
N PRO A 864 -16.09 10.58 29.11
CA PRO A 864 -15.84 11.20 27.81
C PRO A 864 -16.12 12.71 27.81
N THR A 865 -15.48 13.44 26.89
CA THR A 865 -15.73 14.87 26.67
C THR A 865 -17.16 15.11 26.15
N ASP A 866 -17.63 14.24 25.25
CA ASP A 866 -19.02 14.18 24.89
C ASP A 866 -19.87 13.65 26.06
N ALA A 867 -20.68 14.53 26.64
CA ALA A 867 -21.62 14.19 27.70
C ALA A 867 -22.66 13.15 27.25
N CYS A 868 -22.88 12.98 25.94
CA CYS A 868 -23.81 12.05 25.31
C CYS A 868 -23.21 10.65 25.02
N GLU A 869 -21.89 10.47 25.04
CA GLU A 869 -21.23 9.18 24.74
C GLU A 869 -21.59 8.11 25.79
N GLU A 870 -22.02 6.92 25.37
CA GLU A 870 -22.40 5.83 26.30
C GLU A 870 -21.19 5.24 27.03
N THR A 871 -21.27 5.12 28.37
CA THR A 871 -20.24 4.47 29.19
C THR A 871 -20.75 3.13 29.74
N THR A 872 -19.89 2.10 29.74
CA THR A 872 -20.31 0.74 30.14
C THR A 872 -20.69 0.59 31.61
N TYR A 873 -20.23 1.52 32.46
CA TYR A 873 -20.29 1.48 33.92
C TYR A 873 -20.35 2.92 34.46
N GLY A 874 -21.07 3.12 35.56
CA GLY A 874 -21.41 4.46 36.08
C GLY A 874 -22.89 4.84 35.86
N GLU A 875 -23.18 6.14 35.92
CA GLU A 875 -24.53 6.73 35.92
C GLU A 875 -24.52 8.18 35.42
N THR A 876 -25.64 8.68 34.89
CA THR A 876 -25.85 10.10 34.54
C THR A 876 -27.09 10.66 35.25
N GLU A 877 -26.97 11.80 35.94
CA GLU A 877 -28.08 12.52 36.59
C GLU A 877 -28.18 13.96 36.05
N ASP A 878 -29.39 14.40 35.68
CA ASP A 878 -29.67 15.77 35.24
C ASP A 878 -30.48 16.56 36.27
N TYR A 879 -30.14 17.84 36.49
CA TYR A 879 -30.71 18.75 37.48
C TYR A 879 -30.94 20.15 36.88
N THR A 880 -31.57 21.08 37.62
CA THR A 880 -31.58 22.52 37.25
C THR A 880 -30.58 23.31 38.12
N ALA A 881 -29.78 24.20 37.54
CA ALA A 881 -28.88 25.12 38.24
C ALA A 881 -29.23 26.60 37.97
N ASN A 882 -29.12 27.46 38.99
CA ASN A 882 -29.51 28.88 38.95
C ASN A 882 -28.34 29.80 39.38
N ILE A 883 -27.87 30.73 38.54
CA ILE A 883 -26.52 31.35 38.66
C ILE A 883 -26.52 32.88 38.97
N GLY A 884 -25.68 33.29 39.94
CA GLY A 884 -25.32 34.68 40.37
C GLY A 884 -23.93 35.19 39.92
N SER A 885 -23.12 35.98 40.67
CA SER A 885 -21.95 36.73 40.05
C SER A 885 -20.65 37.10 40.84
N VAL A 886 -19.43 36.65 40.42
CA VAL A 886 -18.03 36.96 40.93
C VAL A 886 -16.88 36.69 39.85
N GLY A 887 -15.59 37.07 40.03
CA GLY A 887 -14.40 36.78 39.14
C GLY A 887 -13.00 37.12 39.75
N LEU A 888 -11.76 37.01 39.18
CA LEU A 888 -11.12 36.92 37.81
C LEU A 888 -9.62 36.38 37.87
N ASN A 889 -8.87 36.20 36.74
CA ASN A 889 -7.59 35.40 36.62
C ASN A 889 -6.38 35.92 35.75
N GLU A 890 -5.23 35.17 35.66
CA GLU A 890 -3.96 35.44 34.88
C GLU A 890 -3.27 34.16 34.25
N SER A 891 -2.03 34.21 33.68
CA SER A 891 -1.50 33.31 32.58
C SER A 891 -0.37 32.26 32.90
N TYR A 892 -0.12 31.29 31.98
CA TYR A 892 0.54 29.98 32.24
C TYR A 892 2.08 29.83 32.07
N LEU A 893 2.75 30.44 31.07
CA LEU A 893 4.18 30.15 30.79
C LEU A 893 5.18 30.71 31.84
N GLY A 894 4.70 31.57 32.74
CA GLY A 894 5.43 32.04 33.93
C GLY A 894 6.75 32.80 33.69
N ASP A 895 7.43 33.09 34.80
CA ASP A 895 8.62 33.94 34.87
C ASP A 895 9.94 33.28 34.39
N GLY A 896 9.91 32.01 33.94
CA GLY A 896 11.12 31.24 33.59
C GLY A 896 12.08 31.95 32.62
N GLU A 897 13.38 31.96 32.92
CA GLU A 897 14.38 32.72 32.18
C GLU A 897 15.15 31.88 31.14
N MET A 898 15.27 32.42 29.92
CA MET A 898 16.11 31.87 28.84
C MET A 898 17.42 32.67 28.73
N ILE A 899 18.55 31.98 28.82
CA ILE A 899 19.91 32.52 28.81
C ILE A 899 20.67 31.94 27.60
N ILE A 900 21.57 32.74 27.01
CA ILE A 900 22.51 32.26 25.99
C ILE A 900 23.93 32.61 26.41
N SER A 901 24.81 31.61 26.40
CA SER A 901 26.26 31.75 26.52
C SER A 901 26.91 31.70 25.15
N THR A 902 28.04 32.39 24.95
CA THR A 902 28.82 32.38 23.71
C THR A 902 30.26 31.98 24.00
N PHE A 903 30.82 31.11 23.16
CA PHE A 903 32.18 30.57 23.25
C PHE A 903 33.05 31.01 22.07
N GLU A 904 34.24 30.42 21.95
CA GLU A 904 35.11 30.59 20.79
C GLU A 904 34.62 29.74 19.61
N ASP A 905 34.98 30.17 18.38
CA ASP A 905 34.56 29.57 17.10
C ASP A 905 33.03 29.59 16.87
N ASP A 906 32.37 30.70 17.24
CA ASP A 906 30.93 30.95 17.02
C ASP A 906 29.99 29.81 17.49
N ARG A 907 30.34 29.23 18.64
CA ARG A 907 29.53 28.25 19.37
C ARG A 907 28.76 28.91 20.53
N PHE A 908 27.57 28.39 20.81
CA PHE A 908 26.64 28.91 21.80
C PHE A 908 26.08 27.79 22.68
N ASN A 909 25.73 28.10 23.92
CA ASN A 909 24.93 27.22 24.78
C ASN A 909 23.65 27.98 25.13
N ILE A 910 22.50 27.36 24.87
CA ILE A 910 21.18 27.92 25.12
C ILE A 910 20.60 27.17 26.30
N ARG A 911 20.22 27.90 27.36
CA ARG A 911 19.76 27.31 28.60
C ARG A 911 18.50 28.02 29.10
N PHE A 912 17.43 27.27 29.31
CA PHE A 912 16.15 27.74 29.85
C PHE A 912 15.81 26.94 31.11
N VAL A 913 15.29 27.62 32.13
CA VAL A 913 14.90 26.98 33.40
C VAL A 913 13.45 27.30 33.72
N ASN A 914 12.66 26.25 33.88
CA ASN A 914 11.32 26.31 34.45
C ASN A 914 11.06 25.01 35.22
N GLU A 915 11.06 25.10 36.55
CA GLU A 915 10.99 23.93 37.44
C GLU A 915 9.60 23.24 37.46
N THR A 916 8.57 23.87 36.89
CA THR A 916 7.21 23.30 36.78
C THR A 916 6.81 22.93 35.34
N LEU A 917 7.62 23.25 34.33
CA LEU A 917 7.35 22.86 32.95
C LEU A 917 8.04 21.51 32.64
N ASN A 918 7.23 20.49 32.37
CA ASN A 918 7.68 19.14 32.01
C ASN A 918 7.03 18.71 30.69
N LYS A 919 7.35 19.44 29.62
CA LYS A 919 6.98 19.16 28.22
C LYS A 919 8.19 19.43 27.32
N ASP A 920 8.35 18.67 26.25
CA ASP A 920 9.47 18.87 25.31
C ASP A 920 9.27 20.12 24.46
N LEU A 921 10.36 20.84 24.19
CA LEU A 921 10.31 22.14 23.50
C LEU A 921 11.14 22.10 22.22
N ILE A 922 10.65 22.76 21.17
CA ILE A 922 11.40 22.93 19.92
C ILE A 922 12.35 24.13 20.06
N ILE A 923 13.64 23.92 19.79
CA ILE A 923 14.59 25.01 19.54
C ILE A 923 14.75 25.21 18.03
N ALA A 924 14.48 26.43 17.56
CA ALA A 924 14.56 26.78 16.14
C ALA A 924 15.40 28.05 15.94
N ILE A 925 16.36 27.97 15.01
CA ILE A 925 17.30 29.02 14.67
C ILE A 925 16.86 29.63 13.34
N TYR A 926 16.66 30.95 13.29
CA TYR A 926 16.21 31.68 12.10
C TYR A 926 17.23 32.72 11.65
N ASN A 927 17.36 32.90 10.33
CA ASN A 927 18.09 34.03 9.75
C ASN A 927 17.26 35.34 9.82
N THR A 928 17.85 36.49 9.47
CA THR A 928 17.14 37.79 9.48
C THR A 928 15.98 37.91 8.49
N SER A 929 15.82 36.96 7.57
CA SER A 929 14.70 36.88 6.63
C SER A 929 13.55 35.99 7.13
N GLY A 930 13.68 35.38 8.31
CA GLY A 930 12.67 34.50 8.90
C GLY A 930 12.73 33.04 8.43
N GLN A 931 13.73 32.65 7.64
CA GLN A 931 13.93 31.25 7.24
C GLN A 931 14.60 30.47 8.39
N VAL A 932 14.16 29.24 8.62
CA VAL A 932 14.84 28.29 9.53
C VAL A 932 16.22 27.93 8.96
N VAL A 933 17.19 27.77 9.85
CA VAL A 933 18.61 27.47 9.55
C VAL A 933 19.04 26.18 10.23
N ALA A 934 18.47 25.89 11.40
CA ALA A 934 18.53 24.61 12.09
C ALA A 934 17.34 24.52 13.06
N GLN A 935 16.83 23.32 13.31
CA GLN A 935 15.77 23.05 14.28
C GLN A 935 16.06 21.71 14.98
N ASN A 936 15.79 21.63 16.29
CA ASN A 936 15.95 20.42 17.09
C ASN A 936 14.92 20.39 18.23
N TRP A 937 14.68 19.21 18.80
CA TRP A 937 13.97 19.05 20.07
C TRP A 937 14.92 19.23 21.26
N VAL A 938 14.41 19.79 22.36
CA VAL A 938 15.14 19.97 23.63
C VAL A 938 14.29 19.44 24.77
N TYR A 939 14.82 18.41 25.42
CA TYR A 939 14.18 17.65 26.50
C TYR A 939 14.60 18.22 27.88
N PRO A 940 13.70 18.27 28.88
CA PRO A 940 14.03 18.77 30.21
C PRO A 940 14.86 17.78 31.03
N VAL A 941 15.96 18.24 31.64
CA VAL A 941 16.71 17.51 32.67
C VAL A 941 16.57 18.25 34.00
N ASN A 942 15.64 17.80 34.84
CA ASN A 942 15.25 18.44 36.12
C ASN A 942 14.78 19.90 35.95
N GLY A 943 13.86 20.16 35.00
CA GLY A 943 13.33 21.51 34.71
C GLY A 943 14.33 22.44 34.01
N VAL A 944 15.46 21.92 33.55
CA VAL A 944 16.47 22.63 32.77
C VAL A 944 16.47 22.09 31.34
N TYR A 945 16.24 22.99 30.38
CA TYR A 945 16.35 22.75 28.95
C TYR A 945 17.69 23.32 28.51
N GLU A 946 18.58 22.50 27.94
CA GLU A 946 19.94 22.92 27.60
C GLU A 946 20.37 22.34 26.24
N TYR A 947 20.91 23.19 25.37
CA TYR A 947 21.27 22.85 24.00
C TYR A 947 22.54 23.59 23.55
N ASP A 948 23.54 22.84 23.08
CA ASP A 948 24.78 23.38 22.50
C ASP A 948 24.64 23.53 20.99
N LEU A 949 24.81 24.75 20.49
CA LEU A 949 24.64 25.17 19.10
C LEU A 949 25.99 25.56 18.49
N ASP A 950 26.41 24.88 17.43
CA ASP A 950 27.56 25.26 16.61
C ASP A 950 27.11 26.05 15.37
N MET A 951 27.66 27.24 15.17
CA MET A 951 27.42 28.09 13.99
C MET A 951 28.73 28.42 13.24
N SER A 952 29.82 27.68 13.48
CA SER A 952 31.14 27.93 12.86
C SER A 952 31.17 27.84 11.33
N TYR A 953 30.16 27.19 10.74
CA TYR A 953 29.94 27.07 9.29
C TYR A 953 28.97 28.13 8.73
N ALA A 954 28.29 28.90 9.58
CA ALA A 954 27.24 29.81 9.16
C ALA A 954 27.79 31.17 8.71
N THR A 955 27.08 31.83 7.78
CA THR A 955 27.47 33.14 7.26
C THR A 955 27.49 34.21 8.36
N PRO A 956 28.54 35.03 8.49
CA PRO A 956 28.63 36.09 9.50
C PRO A 956 27.40 37.02 9.46
N GLY A 957 26.69 37.14 10.58
CA GLY A 957 25.33 37.68 10.60
C GLY A 957 24.63 37.62 11.95
N ALA A 958 23.38 38.08 11.99
CA ALA A 958 22.51 37.99 13.15
C ALA A 958 21.48 36.87 12.96
N TYR A 959 21.24 36.09 14.01
CA TYR A 959 20.27 35.00 13.99
C TYR A 959 19.36 35.08 15.22
N LEU A 960 18.12 34.62 15.08
CA LEU A 960 17.15 34.53 16.17
C LEU A 960 17.05 33.07 16.63
N ILE A 961 16.84 32.87 17.92
CA ILE A 961 16.56 31.55 18.50
C ILE A 961 15.20 31.62 19.20
N ARG A 962 14.27 30.76 18.79
CA ARG A 962 13.00 30.49 19.48
C ARG A 962 13.14 29.20 20.30
N LEU A 963 12.60 29.18 21.50
CA LEU A 963 12.37 27.97 22.30
C LEU A 963 10.91 27.98 22.75
N GLY A 964 10.14 26.94 22.39
CA GLY A 964 8.71 26.87 22.71
C GLY A 964 7.95 25.82 21.89
N ASP A 965 6.63 25.85 22.01
CA ASP A 965 5.66 24.98 21.33
C ASP A 965 4.74 25.82 20.41
N GLN A 966 3.50 25.38 20.15
CA GLN A 966 2.49 26.16 19.41
C GLN A 966 1.70 27.15 20.30
N GLN A 967 1.54 26.84 21.59
CA GLN A 967 0.79 27.65 22.56
C GLN A 967 1.60 28.86 23.06
N GLY A 968 2.93 28.78 23.06
CA GLY A 968 3.81 29.93 23.31
C GLY A 968 5.31 29.63 23.16
N GLY A 969 6.14 30.64 23.43
CA GLY A 969 7.60 30.49 23.37
C GLY A 969 8.37 31.75 23.71
N LYS A 970 9.66 31.59 24.05
CA LYS A 970 10.58 32.70 24.35
C LYS A 970 11.64 32.81 23.25
N VAL A 971 12.03 34.05 22.92
CA VAL A 971 12.91 34.35 21.77
C VAL A 971 14.11 35.20 22.21
N LYS A 972 15.29 34.89 21.67
CA LYS A 972 16.56 35.61 21.88
C LYS A 972 17.29 35.79 20.55
N ARG A 973 18.38 36.57 20.53
CA ARG A 973 19.19 36.87 19.34
C ARG A 973 20.67 36.62 19.59
N ILE A 974 21.33 35.94 18.65
CA ILE A 974 22.78 35.70 18.61
C ILE A 974 23.44 36.47 17.44
N ILE A 975 24.77 36.50 17.41
CA ILE A 975 25.59 37.12 16.36
C ILE A 975 26.77 36.18 16.04
N VAL A 976 26.84 35.72 14.78
CA VAL A 976 27.94 34.96 14.17
C VAL A 976 28.91 35.94 13.48
N ARG A 977 30.22 35.71 13.51
CA ARG A 977 31.24 36.77 13.31
C ARG A 977 32.11 36.76 12.05
#